data_AF-A0A7C4SLL5-F1
#
_entry.id   AF-A0A7C4SLL5-F1
#
_cell.length_a   1.000
_cell.length_b   1.000
_cell.length_c   1.000
_cell.angle_alpha   90.00
_cell.angle_beta   90.00
_cell.angle_gamma   90.00
#
_symmetry.space_group_name_H-M   'P 1'
#
loop_
_entity.id
_entity.type
_entity.pdbx_description
1 polymer ?
#
loop_
_entity_poly.entity_id
_entity_poly.type
_entity_poly.pdbx_seq_one_letter_code
_entity_poly.pdbx_strand_id
1 'polypeptide(L)'
;MVALDWGSWPLRWKFLAGFVLIALVGVVGTMEVAERLLESALHRRIVEEFQGVARAQRTALEQTLWHEIESLSMGAEEETLVFEAIDHSARYADPVVRAYVIQQEELLWKAQPTSSLRRRVLQGPAAEKLRALRGRLSGHLHLLLTDAHGVLIAATEPTRAYRFDQEPWWQAAWNHGRGAPYVSTLQFDEDLQTSVVYLAVPVYRRDTHQVVGVLRSAYGASQIFGILSQFRTGQTGRALLVDRDGTVLMDPLGLLHREQRITDLALILDVGARPEGSLLTSEWLIAYSLVGMGIGYRFPSLEDRGWILVVLQQEDEALAPVEHLGRQALIWALALGGAAIFLSFVASASLTRPIGQLTEAARRLGAGQLNVRVPITSRDELGILAETFNTMALRLQDLYQNLERRVQERTHQLQTAAEMGRLIASMLDLDELLRTAVNLIRDRLGYYHASVFLIDESGQWAVLRESTGEVGRRLKERGHRLSVGGQSLIGWVTAYGRPRVAQRTAEDPIHLKNELLPETRAEAAFPLKIGERVIGALDVQSTLEDVFDAGALSVLQILADQLAVAIENARLYQQAQSALEETQALYLATRDLTSATSIEVAARALLAYLPTHGVDRYVLTLVEDLEARLEDRVLQSRLIWDRDRGLFTDLRRYTTAELPIIAREPTREPIFVPDVATDPWLDEVSRSFYLQHRVRSFALFPLWAGETFWGWLIAQGVHRPLELEDRTIRRVQALTDTAAVVLQNWRLFELLEQRLREQSLLYEVAASLAEASGLEEVLVRICRAFTVGLGATSAYVNRETSDGQGFLSISEFYAPEASPTERVSDLGVYYRYADYPLYARMRESRQPLVLRRSELEAQGAPEAKLLAQYGGQTVLLIPLTVRDQYYGHIEVWDSRQERWFSGEELRLAMTLASNAALALQRAELFSETERRARLLQAAAEVSRITATILDPERLMSEAVELIRDRFNYYYVGWFVPDEDGKWMRLAAGTGEPGRIMKERGHRLEIGGQSMVGWAAAHRRARIALDVGLEPVRFANPLLPLTRSEIALPMIVRGELVGVLDIQSEQPAAFTEEDIQALQVMADQLATAWQNARLYAQAQDQARELTTLHRLSMEFSRSLNLVEILEAVCRAYVEVLGADHSGAVLWEKGRDYGVVVAEYPHQGFLGVRIQVNNAFTRQVMETGEPQWAW
;
A
#
# COMPACT_ATOMS: atom_id res chain seq x y z
N MET A 1 28.20 -37.91 -16.91
CA MET A 1 27.65 -38.56 -15.70
C MET A 1 27.73 -40.07 -15.88
N VAL A 2 28.37 -40.76 -14.93
CA VAL A 2 28.40 -42.22 -14.88
C VAL A 2 26.98 -42.73 -14.67
N ALA A 3 26.47 -43.56 -15.58
CA ALA A 3 25.18 -44.20 -15.41
C ALA A 3 25.26 -45.17 -14.22
N LEU A 4 24.77 -44.74 -13.06
CA LEU A 4 24.64 -45.57 -11.88
C LEU A 4 23.64 -46.69 -12.19
N ASP A 5 24.07 -47.95 -12.17
CA ASP A 5 23.19 -49.10 -12.35
C ASP A 5 22.32 -49.32 -11.09
N TRP A 6 21.22 -48.57 -11.03
CA TRP A 6 20.22 -48.60 -9.96
C TRP A 6 19.63 -50.00 -9.75
N GLY A 7 19.73 -50.92 -10.71
CA GLY A 7 19.24 -52.29 -10.60
C GLY A 7 19.93 -53.08 -9.48
N SER A 8 21.25 -52.91 -9.34
CA SER A 8 22.13 -53.70 -8.48
C SER A 8 22.13 -53.32 -6.99
N TRP A 9 21.55 -52.17 -6.63
CA TRP A 9 21.60 -51.66 -5.26
C TRP A 9 20.68 -52.45 -4.32
N PRO A 10 21.10 -52.76 -3.07
CA PRO A 10 20.21 -53.29 -2.05
C PRO A 10 19.02 -52.35 -1.80
N LEU A 11 17.83 -52.91 -1.56
CA LEU A 11 16.57 -52.17 -1.39
C LEU A 11 16.68 -51.00 -0.37
N ARG A 12 17.43 -51.21 0.72
CA ARG A 12 17.73 -50.18 1.74
C ARG A 12 18.35 -48.91 1.16
N TRP A 13 19.26 -49.07 0.20
CA TRP A 13 20.00 -47.98 -0.42
C TRP A 13 19.16 -47.29 -1.48
N LYS A 14 18.26 -48.01 -2.16
CA LYS A 14 17.28 -47.41 -3.09
C LYS A 14 16.27 -46.53 -2.36
N PHE A 15 15.69 -47.04 -1.26
CA PHE A 15 14.76 -46.25 -0.43
C PHE A 15 15.46 -45.05 0.21
N LEU A 16 16.66 -45.25 0.77
CA LEU A 16 17.43 -44.14 1.34
C LEU A 16 17.74 -43.09 0.28
N ALA A 17 18.20 -43.48 -0.91
CA ALA A 17 18.48 -42.55 -2.00
C ALA A 17 17.22 -41.79 -2.45
N GLY A 18 16.07 -42.45 -2.54
CA GLY A 18 14.80 -41.82 -2.91
C GLY A 18 14.31 -40.81 -1.87
N PHE A 19 14.31 -41.17 -0.58
CA PHE A 19 13.90 -40.24 0.49
C PHE A 19 14.87 -39.07 0.65
N VAL A 20 16.18 -39.32 0.53
CA VAL A 20 17.20 -38.26 0.55
C VAL A 20 17.03 -37.33 -0.64
N LEU A 21 16.73 -37.84 -1.84
CA LEU A 21 16.49 -37.01 -3.02
C LEU A 21 15.27 -36.09 -2.85
N ILE A 22 14.15 -36.60 -2.33
CA ILE A 22 12.95 -35.80 -2.06
C ILE A 22 13.23 -34.71 -1.02
N ALA A 23 13.94 -35.07 0.07
CA ALA A 23 14.34 -34.11 1.10
C ALA A 23 15.30 -33.05 0.55
N LEU A 24 16.27 -33.45 -0.29
CA LEU A 24 17.24 -32.54 -0.90
C LEU A 24 16.55 -31.57 -1.86
N VAL A 25 15.64 -32.05 -2.71
CA VAL A 25 14.87 -31.20 -3.62
C VAL A 25 13.99 -30.21 -2.86
N GLY A 26 13.37 -30.64 -1.77
CA GLY A 26 12.58 -29.76 -0.90
C GLY A 26 13.42 -28.65 -0.25
N VAL A 27 14.53 -29.03 0.39
CA VAL A 27 15.42 -28.07 1.08
C VAL A 27 16.07 -27.11 0.07
N VAL A 28 16.65 -27.62 -1.02
CA VAL A 28 17.31 -26.80 -2.06
C VAL A 28 16.29 -25.88 -2.74
N GLY A 29 15.10 -26.38 -3.08
CA GLY A 29 14.05 -25.58 -3.69
C GLY A 29 13.54 -24.45 -2.78
N THR A 30 13.31 -24.73 -1.49
CA THR A 30 12.92 -23.70 -0.52
C THR A 30 14.04 -22.68 -0.27
N MET A 31 15.29 -23.13 -0.26
CA MET A 31 16.45 -22.26 -0.04
C MET A 31 16.67 -21.32 -1.22
N GLU A 32 16.59 -21.82 -2.46
CA GLU A 32 16.77 -21.00 -3.66
C GLU A 32 15.63 -19.98 -3.86
N VAL A 33 14.40 -20.34 -3.48
CA VAL A 33 13.28 -19.39 -3.46
C VAL A 33 13.45 -18.34 -2.37
N ALA A 34 13.88 -18.74 -1.17
CA ALA A 34 14.12 -17.82 -0.05
C ALA A 34 15.28 -16.84 -0.37
N GLU A 35 16.37 -17.34 -0.97
CA GLU A 35 17.53 -16.53 -1.36
C GLU A 35 17.14 -15.45 -2.38
N ARG A 36 16.42 -15.83 -3.45
CA ARG A 36 15.94 -14.86 -4.47
C ARG A 36 14.95 -13.83 -3.92
N LEU A 37 14.09 -14.24 -2.99
CA LEU A 37 13.13 -13.33 -2.34
C LEU A 37 13.82 -12.36 -1.37
N LEU A 38 14.81 -12.86 -0.61
CA LEU A 38 15.52 -12.07 0.39
C LEU A 38 16.45 -11.04 -0.28
N GLU A 39 17.15 -11.44 -1.33
CA GLU A 39 18.08 -10.58 -2.08
C GLU A 39 17.35 -9.40 -2.74
N SER A 40 16.24 -9.66 -3.45
CA SER A 40 15.50 -8.62 -4.18
C SER A 40 14.66 -7.68 -3.29
N ALA A 41 14.25 -8.12 -2.10
CA ALA A 41 13.51 -7.30 -1.14
C ALA A 41 14.45 -6.39 -0.33
N LEU A 42 15.62 -6.90 0.07
CA LEU A 42 16.55 -6.17 0.92
C LEU A 42 17.38 -5.16 0.13
N HIS A 43 17.76 -5.45 -1.12
CA HIS A 43 18.46 -4.49 -1.97
C HIS A 43 17.68 -3.20 -2.16
N ARG A 44 16.37 -3.29 -2.45
CA ARG A 44 15.51 -2.10 -2.58
C ARG A 44 15.40 -1.32 -1.29
N ARG A 45 15.23 -2.02 -0.16
CA ARG A 45 15.06 -1.37 1.15
C ARG A 45 16.31 -0.64 1.61
N ILE A 46 17.49 -1.25 1.45
CA ILE A 46 18.77 -0.64 1.78
C ILE A 46 19.02 0.61 0.90
N VAL A 47 18.67 0.51 -0.39
CA VAL A 47 18.79 1.64 -1.34
C VAL A 47 17.88 2.81 -0.96
N GLU A 48 16.62 2.55 -0.63
CA GLU A 48 15.66 3.58 -0.19
C GLU A 48 16.11 4.26 1.11
N GLU A 49 16.62 3.49 2.06
CA GLU A 49 17.14 4.00 3.33
C GLU A 49 18.35 4.92 3.10
N PHE A 50 19.27 4.55 2.21
CA PHE A 50 20.43 5.36 1.83
C PHE A 50 20.05 6.66 1.11
N GLN A 51 19.06 6.63 0.20
CA GLN A 51 18.52 7.85 -0.40
C GLN A 51 17.87 8.76 0.64
N GLY A 52 17.15 8.20 1.61
CA GLY A 52 16.55 8.95 2.72
C GLY A 52 17.60 9.69 3.54
N VAL A 53 18.72 9.04 3.84
CA VAL A 53 19.86 9.66 4.55
C VAL A 53 20.46 10.81 3.73
N ALA A 54 20.72 10.58 2.43
CA ALA A 54 21.29 11.61 1.56
C ALA A 54 20.39 12.86 1.51
N ARG A 55 19.07 12.69 1.42
CA ARG A 55 18.11 13.81 1.50
C ARG A 55 18.16 14.53 2.84
N ALA A 56 18.14 13.79 3.95
CA ALA A 56 18.16 14.39 5.29
C ALA A 56 19.42 15.23 5.53
N GLN A 57 20.58 14.71 5.13
CA GLN A 57 21.87 15.41 5.25
C GLN A 57 21.95 16.63 4.32
N ARG A 58 21.40 16.56 3.09
CA ARG A 58 21.27 17.73 2.21
C ARG A 58 20.46 18.82 2.89
N THR A 59 19.28 18.48 3.40
CA THR A 59 18.39 19.44 4.05
C THR A 59 19.06 20.10 5.26
N ALA A 60 19.78 19.34 6.08
CA ALA A 60 20.51 19.89 7.22
C ALA A 60 21.61 20.88 6.79
N LEU A 61 22.35 20.56 5.73
CA LEU A 61 23.39 21.44 5.16
C LEU A 61 22.78 22.72 4.59
N GLU A 62 21.72 22.61 3.79
CA GLU A 62 21.02 23.76 3.19
C GLU A 62 20.44 24.68 4.26
N GLN A 63 19.78 24.13 5.28
CA GLN A 63 19.22 24.91 6.39
C GLN A 63 20.28 25.64 7.20
N THR A 64 21.44 25.00 7.44
CA THR A 64 22.53 25.64 8.17
C THR A 64 23.13 26.79 7.36
N LEU A 65 23.43 26.57 6.09
CA LEU A 65 23.94 27.63 5.21
C LEU A 65 22.94 28.79 5.09
N TRP A 66 21.64 28.49 4.99
CA TRP A 66 20.58 29.51 5.02
C TRP A 66 20.66 30.37 6.28
N HIS A 67 20.68 29.71 7.44
CA HIS A 67 20.69 30.39 8.73
C HIS A 67 21.89 31.34 8.89
N GLU A 68 23.07 30.91 8.43
CA GLU A 68 24.28 31.73 8.50
C GLU A 68 24.26 32.92 7.54
N ILE A 69 23.71 32.76 6.33
CA ILE A 69 23.58 33.86 5.37
C ILE A 69 22.55 34.88 5.85
N GLU A 70 21.42 34.43 6.39
CA GLU A 70 20.39 35.30 6.96
C GLU A 70 20.95 36.08 8.15
N SER A 71 21.68 35.42 9.04
CA SER A 71 22.35 36.04 10.19
C SER A 71 23.41 37.05 9.76
N LEU A 72 24.17 36.76 8.71
CA LEU A 72 25.15 37.69 8.14
C LEU A 72 24.46 38.89 7.47
N SER A 73 23.34 38.67 6.77
CA SER A 73 22.56 39.73 6.11
C SER A 73 21.94 40.69 7.13
N MET A 74 21.35 40.17 8.21
CA MET A 74 20.87 40.99 9.32
C MET A 74 22.01 41.79 9.97
N GLY A 75 23.20 41.19 10.09
CA GLY A 75 24.40 41.88 10.57
C GLY A 75 24.91 42.98 9.63
N ALA A 76 24.70 42.84 8.32
CA ALA A 76 25.08 43.83 7.30
C ALA A 76 24.25 45.12 7.39
N GLU A 77 23.04 45.06 7.96
CA GLU A 77 22.15 46.23 8.13
C GLU A 77 22.49 47.09 9.36
N GLU A 78 23.60 46.80 10.04
CA GLU A 78 24.09 47.61 11.16
C GLU A 78 24.46 49.02 10.66
N GLU A 79 23.90 50.04 11.32
CA GLU A 79 23.93 51.43 10.84
C GLU A 79 25.35 51.98 10.68
N THR A 80 26.29 51.57 11.55
CA THR A 80 27.70 51.97 11.46
C THR A 80 28.38 51.38 10.23
N LEU A 81 28.11 50.10 9.90
CA LEU A 81 28.66 49.45 8.70
C LEU A 81 28.13 50.10 7.41
N VAL A 82 26.82 50.38 7.36
CA VAL A 82 26.17 51.05 6.23
C VAL A 82 26.72 52.48 6.06
N PHE A 83 26.83 53.24 7.15
CA PHE A 83 27.35 54.60 7.14
C PHE A 83 28.80 54.67 6.67
N GLU A 84 29.69 53.84 7.23
CA GLU A 84 31.10 53.80 6.85
C GLU A 84 31.29 53.38 5.38
N ALA A 85 30.45 52.49 4.85
CA ALA A 85 30.48 52.12 3.43
C ALA A 85 30.08 53.26 2.49
N ILE A 86 29.09 54.06 2.88
CA ILE A 86 28.65 55.25 2.13
C ILE A 86 29.70 56.36 2.22
N ASP A 87 30.20 56.67 3.42
CA ASP A 87 31.21 57.70 3.64
C ASP A 87 32.51 57.36 2.89
N HIS A 88 32.96 56.11 2.94
CA HIS A 88 34.14 55.67 2.22
C HIS A 88 33.98 55.81 0.70
N SER A 89 32.83 55.37 0.16
CA SER A 89 32.53 55.50 -1.28
C SER A 89 32.49 56.98 -1.72
N ALA A 90 32.01 57.88 -0.87
CA ALA A 90 31.87 59.31 -1.16
C ALA A 90 33.21 60.05 -1.24
N ARG A 91 34.28 59.55 -0.60
CA ARG A 91 35.63 60.16 -0.63
C ARG A 91 36.23 60.22 -2.04
N TYR A 92 35.73 59.42 -2.97
CA TYR A 92 36.32 59.22 -4.29
C TYR A 92 35.28 59.37 -5.43
N ALA A 93 34.45 60.41 -5.36
CA ALA A 93 33.38 60.66 -6.35
C ALA A 93 33.91 60.79 -7.80
N ASP A 94 35.10 61.38 -8.00
CA ASP A 94 35.75 61.50 -9.31
C ASP A 94 36.48 60.19 -9.70
N PRO A 95 36.15 59.56 -10.85
CA PRO A 95 36.77 58.31 -11.30
C PRO A 95 38.30 58.36 -11.48
N VAL A 96 38.86 59.50 -11.87
CA VAL A 96 40.31 59.67 -12.10
C VAL A 96 41.05 59.78 -10.77
N VAL A 97 40.49 60.54 -9.83
CA VAL A 97 41.04 60.69 -8.47
C VAL A 97 40.93 59.37 -7.71
N ARG A 98 39.84 58.63 -7.89
CA ARG A 98 39.61 57.31 -7.28
C ARG A 98 40.70 56.31 -7.64
N ALA A 99 41.02 56.14 -8.92
CA ALA A 99 42.02 55.18 -9.36
C ALA A 99 43.41 55.49 -8.78
N TYR A 100 43.78 56.77 -8.73
CA TYR A 100 45.05 57.21 -8.15
C TYR A 100 45.12 56.98 -6.63
N VAL A 101 44.07 57.36 -5.88
CA VAL A 101 44.07 57.21 -4.42
C VAL A 101 44.03 55.75 -3.99
N ILE A 102 43.18 54.91 -4.62
CA ILE A 102 43.15 53.47 -4.34
C ILE A 102 44.52 52.84 -4.59
N GLN A 103 45.21 53.22 -5.68
CA GLN A 103 46.55 52.70 -5.99
C GLN A 103 47.58 53.10 -4.92
N GLN A 104 47.53 54.33 -4.39
CA GLN A 104 48.42 54.78 -3.32
C GLN A 104 48.12 54.07 -1.98
N GLU A 105 46.85 53.93 -1.63
CA GLU A 105 46.42 53.23 -0.41
C GLU A 105 46.76 51.73 -0.46
N GLU A 106 46.64 51.09 -1.62
CA GLU A 106 47.03 49.69 -1.82
C GLU A 106 48.55 49.50 -1.64
N LEU A 107 49.37 50.43 -2.15
CA LEU A 107 50.82 50.42 -1.90
C LEU A 107 51.15 50.59 -0.41
N LEU A 108 50.43 51.47 0.29
CA LEU A 108 50.59 51.68 1.73
C LEU A 108 50.15 50.45 2.55
N TRP A 109 49.07 49.78 2.13
CA TRP A 109 48.58 48.53 2.73
C TRP A 109 49.65 47.42 2.69
N LYS A 110 50.31 47.27 1.53
CA LYS A 110 51.36 46.26 1.31
C LYS A 110 52.70 46.62 1.97
N ALA A 111 53.08 47.89 1.99
CA ALA A 111 54.44 48.30 2.39
C ALA A 111 54.61 48.57 3.90
N GLN A 112 53.55 48.97 4.62
CA GLN A 112 53.68 49.46 6.01
C GLN A 112 52.63 48.87 6.97
N PRO A 113 53.00 47.84 7.77
CA PRO A 113 52.09 47.19 8.73
C PRO A 113 51.54 48.12 9.84
N THR A 114 52.22 49.23 10.12
CA THR A 114 51.85 50.20 11.17
C THR A 114 51.19 51.47 10.63
N SER A 115 50.79 51.49 9.35
CA SER A 115 50.19 52.67 8.73
C SER A 115 48.87 53.09 9.41
N SER A 116 48.58 54.38 9.38
CA SER A 116 47.30 54.93 9.87
C SER A 116 46.09 54.34 9.15
N LEU A 117 46.26 53.97 7.87
CA LEU A 117 45.27 53.24 7.07
C LEU A 117 44.96 51.87 7.68
N ARG A 118 45.98 51.04 7.94
CA ARG A 118 45.79 49.69 8.49
C ARG A 118 45.19 49.71 9.90
N ARG A 119 45.57 50.71 10.71
CA ARG A 119 44.96 50.94 12.01
C ARG A 119 43.48 51.30 11.88
N ARG A 120 43.10 52.16 10.94
CA ARG A 120 41.70 52.53 10.69
C ARG A 120 40.87 51.33 10.23
N VAL A 121 41.38 50.51 9.33
CA VAL A 121 40.66 49.34 8.79
C VAL A 121 40.50 48.21 9.81
N LEU A 122 41.46 48.00 10.73
CA LEU A 122 41.41 46.90 11.71
C LEU A 122 40.88 47.33 13.09
N GLN A 123 41.00 48.62 13.44
CA GLN A 123 40.66 49.15 14.76
C GLN A 123 39.63 50.29 14.71
N GLY A 124 39.09 50.62 13.53
CA GLY A 124 38.05 51.64 13.38
C GLY A 124 36.67 51.17 13.85
N PRO A 125 35.67 52.08 13.84
CA PRO A 125 34.31 51.81 14.33
C PRO A 125 33.65 50.61 13.62
N ALA A 126 33.73 50.55 12.29
CA ALA A 126 33.22 49.40 11.53
C ALA A 126 33.93 48.09 11.89
N ALA A 127 35.25 48.10 12.12
CA ALA A 127 36.01 46.89 12.48
C ALA A 127 35.64 46.36 13.88
N GLU A 128 35.33 47.26 14.82
CA GLU A 128 34.81 46.88 16.14
C GLU A 128 33.43 46.23 16.05
N LYS A 129 32.53 46.78 15.22
CA LYS A 129 31.21 46.19 14.94
C LYS A 129 31.32 44.83 14.26
N LEU A 130 32.20 44.68 13.28
CA LEU A 130 32.46 43.38 12.66
C LEU A 130 33.02 42.37 13.66
N ARG A 131 33.90 42.76 14.59
CA ARG A 131 34.39 41.86 15.65
C ARG A 131 33.28 41.44 16.61
N ALA A 132 32.39 42.36 16.98
CA ALA A 132 31.21 42.07 17.80
C ALA A 132 30.22 41.14 17.07
N LEU A 133 30.01 41.35 15.76
CA LEU A 133 29.19 40.48 14.92
C LEU A 133 29.80 39.08 14.81
N ARG A 134 31.11 38.98 14.53
CA ARG A 134 31.84 37.70 14.52
C ARG A 134 31.72 36.96 15.86
N GLY A 135 31.76 37.67 16.98
CA GLY A 135 31.60 37.07 18.31
C GLY A 135 30.22 36.45 18.56
N ARG A 136 29.21 36.82 17.78
CA ARG A 136 27.84 36.26 17.84
C ARG A 136 27.60 35.15 16.82
N LEU A 137 28.35 35.14 15.72
CA LEU A 137 28.21 34.16 14.63
C LEU A 137 29.18 33.00 14.83
N SER A 138 28.66 31.81 15.16
CA SER A 138 29.47 30.60 15.33
C SER A 138 30.06 30.14 14.00
N GLY A 139 31.37 29.86 13.95
CA GLY A 139 32.01 29.29 12.76
C GLY A 139 32.47 30.33 11.71
N HIS A 140 32.15 31.61 11.90
CA HIS A 140 32.66 32.71 11.07
C HIS A 140 34.08 33.09 11.52
N LEU A 141 35.09 32.67 10.76
CA LEU A 141 36.50 32.87 11.11
C LEU A 141 36.95 34.31 10.87
N HIS A 142 36.47 34.92 9.79
CA HIS A 142 36.90 36.23 9.34
C HIS A 142 35.77 36.96 8.62
N LEU A 143 35.45 38.17 9.07
CA LEU A 143 34.54 39.10 8.40
C LEU A 143 35.31 40.29 7.83
N LEU A 144 34.95 40.70 6.62
CA LEU A 144 35.44 41.91 5.96
C LEU A 144 34.30 42.67 5.27
N LEU A 145 34.41 44.00 5.26
CA LEU A 145 33.46 44.92 4.65
C LEU A 145 34.16 45.73 3.55
N THR A 146 33.51 45.79 2.39
CA THR A 146 33.96 46.59 1.24
C THR A 146 32.96 47.68 0.88
N ASP A 147 33.44 48.71 0.22
CA ASP A 147 32.61 49.78 -0.35
C ASP A 147 32.00 49.38 -1.71
N ALA A 148 31.25 50.29 -2.34
CA ALA A 148 30.62 50.08 -3.65
C ALA A 148 31.61 49.86 -4.81
N HIS A 149 32.92 50.03 -4.56
CA HIS A 149 34.00 49.85 -5.54
C HIS A 149 34.94 48.70 -5.17
N GLY A 150 34.58 47.89 -4.16
CA GLY A 150 35.36 46.73 -3.74
C GLY A 150 36.60 47.08 -2.93
N VAL A 151 36.71 48.30 -2.41
CA VAL A 151 37.82 48.70 -1.54
C VAL A 151 37.53 48.30 -0.10
N LEU A 152 38.54 47.79 0.59
CA LEU A 152 38.42 47.34 1.98
C LEU A 152 38.21 48.51 2.95
N ILE A 153 37.10 48.49 3.67
CA ILE A 153 36.78 49.49 4.71
C ILE A 153 37.17 48.98 6.08
N ALA A 154 36.78 47.74 6.39
CA ALA A 154 36.98 47.14 7.69
C ALA A 154 37.19 45.64 7.59
N ALA A 155 38.05 45.10 8.44
CA ALA A 155 38.27 43.66 8.54
C ALA A 155 38.50 43.25 10.00
N THR A 156 38.12 42.02 10.32
CA THR A 156 38.36 41.43 11.65
C THR A 156 39.76 40.82 11.77
N GLU A 157 40.37 40.42 10.66
CA GLU A 157 41.76 39.96 10.57
C GLU A 157 42.50 40.70 9.43
N PRO A 158 43.83 40.73 9.43
CA PRO A 158 44.58 41.39 8.36
C PRO A 158 44.50 40.61 7.03
N THR A 159 44.06 41.27 5.96
CA THR A 159 44.04 40.70 4.60
C THR A 159 45.31 40.99 3.81
N ARG A 160 45.64 40.12 2.85
CA ARG A 160 46.70 40.41 1.84
C ARG A 160 46.26 41.46 0.82
N ALA A 161 45.03 41.37 0.36
CA ALA A 161 44.46 42.28 -0.62
C ALA A 161 43.75 43.46 0.06
N TYR A 162 43.81 44.63 -0.60
CA TYR A 162 43.07 45.85 -0.21
C TYR A 162 41.88 46.12 -1.14
N ARG A 163 41.87 45.51 -2.34
CA ARG A 163 40.85 45.67 -3.37
C ARG A 163 40.33 44.30 -3.79
N PHE A 164 39.01 44.17 -3.90
CA PHE A 164 38.29 42.91 -4.13
C PHE A 164 37.27 42.99 -5.28
N ASP A 165 37.26 44.07 -6.06
CA ASP A 165 36.35 44.31 -7.20
C ASP A 165 36.39 43.21 -8.29
N GLN A 166 37.51 42.49 -8.37
CA GLN A 166 37.73 41.39 -9.30
C GLN A 166 37.43 40.01 -8.71
N GLU A 167 37.08 39.94 -7.42
CA GLU A 167 36.82 38.66 -6.77
C GLU A 167 35.45 38.11 -7.19
N PRO A 168 35.34 36.80 -7.47
CA PRO A 168 34.07 36.19 -7.90
C PRO A 168 32.93 36.38 -6.89
N TRP A 169 33.25 36.30 -5.59
CA TRP A 169 32.27 36.49 -4.52
C TRP A 169 31.79 37.95 -4.44
N TRP A 170 32.64 38.91 -4.77
CA TRP A 170 32.30 40.33 -4.72
C TRP A 170 31.44 40.71 -5.91
N GLN A 171 31.82 40.29 -7.13
CA GLN A 171 31.05 40.54 -8.35
C GLN A 171 29.65 39.93 -8.27
N ALA A 172 29.55 38.71 -7.74
CA ALA A 172 28.28 38.04 -7.53
C ALA A 172 27.44 38.74 -6.45
N ALA A 173 28.06 39.16 -5.34
CA ALA A 173 27.32 39.80 -4.26
C ALA A 173 26.87 41.23 -4.60
N TRP A 174 27.69 41.97 -5.36
CA TRP A 174 27.38 43.28 -5.90
C TRP A 174 26.28 43.20 -6.98
N ASN A 175 26.35 42.18 -7.84
CA ASN A 175 25.39 41.89 -8.92
C ASN A 175 24.98 43.15 -9.71
N HIS A 176 25.96 43.88 -10.26
CA HIS A 176 25.73 45.13 -11.00
C HIS A 176 24.91 46.19 -10.20
N GLY A 177 25.04 46.20 -8.87
CA GLY A 177 24.32 47.09 -7.96
C GLY A 177 22.93 46.62 -7.55
N ARG A 178 22.49 45.42 -7.97
CA ARG A 178 21.19 44.83 -7.56
C ARG A 178 21.27 44.08 -6.24
N GLY A 179 22.45 43.55 -5.91
CA GLY A 179 22.68 42.78 -4.69
C GLY A 179 22.13 41.36 -4.78
N ALA A 180 22.95 40.36 -4.43
CA ALA A 180 22.50 38.99 -4.24
C ALA A 180 23.41 38.30 -3.21
N PRO A 181 22.91 37.42 -2.34
CA PRO A 181 23.80 36.60 -1.52
C PRO A 181 24.62 35.64 -2.39
N TYR A 182 25.87 35.41 -2.01
CA TYR A 182 26.79 34.51 -2.69
C TYR A 182 27.43 33.52 -1.71
N VAL A 183 27.55 32.27 -2.17
CA VAL A 183 28.25 31.19 -1.46
C VAL A 183 29.34 30.64 -2.37
N SER A 184 30.59 30.61 -1.91
CA SER A 184 31.67 30.01 -2.69
C SER A 184 31.68 28.49 -2.59
N THR A 185 32.43 27.85 -3.48
CA THR A 185 32.88 26.48 -3.27
C THR A 185 33.82 26.40 -2.05
N LEU A 186 34.04 25.19 -1.55
CA LEU A 186 35.06 24.95 -0.54
C LEU A 186 36.44 25.26 -1.14
N GLN A 187 37.16 26.20 -0.53
CA GLN A 187 38.47 26.61 -1.00
C GLN A 187 39.42 26.88 0.16
N PHE A 188 40.72 26.90 -0.11
CA PHE A 188 41.73 27.22 0.89
C PHE A 188 41.96 28.73 0.93
N ASP A 189 41.70 29.35 2.08
CA ASP A 189 41.94 30.77 2.30
C ASP A 189 43.40 30.96 2.76
N GLU A 190 44.20 31.63 1.93
CA GLU A 190 45.63 31.84 2.20
C GLU A 190 45.91 32.77 3.39
N ASP A 191 44.95 33.63 3.75
CA ASP A 191 45.10 34.54 4.89
C ASP A 191 44.86 33.79 6.20
N LEU A 192 43.88 32.87 6.21
CA LEU A 192 43.54 32.07 7.39
C LEU A 192 44.27 30.72 7.46
N GLN A 193 44.98 30.32 6.40
CA GLN A 193 45.67 29.02 6.28
C GLN A 193 44.74 27.83 6.57
N THR A 194 43.46 27.94 6.18
CA THR A 194 42.45 26.90 6.39
C THR A 194 41.42 26.87 5.27
N SER A 195 40.72 25.74 5.14
CA SER A 195 39.63 25.63 4.17
C SER A 195 38.37 26.28 4.71
N VAL A 196 37.70 27.05 3.85
CA VAL A 196 36.51 27.82 4.20
C VAL A 196 35.56 27.88 3.00
N VAL A 197 34.33 28.26 3.31
CA VAL A 197 33.32 28.67 2.35
C VAL A 197 33.09 30.17 2.53
N TYR A 198 33.20 30.94 1.45
CA TYR A 198 32.96 32.37 1.51
C TYR A 198 31.46 32.63 1.40
N LEU A 199 30.90 33.30 2.40
CA LEU A 199 29.54 33.80 2.37
C LEU A 199 29.61 35.31 2.14
N ALA A 200 29.06 35.83 1.05
CA ALA A 200 29.07 37.26 0.78
C ALA A 200 27.65 37.77 0.64
N VAL A 201 27.34 38.87 1.33
CA VAL A 201 26.02 39.48 1.35
C VAL A 201 26.13 40.97 1.01
N PRO A 202 25.21 41.50 0.21
CA PRO A 202 25.16 42.92 -0.09
C PRO A 202 24.79 43.72 1.17
N VAL A 203 25.40 44.90 1.30
CA VAL A 203 25.04 45.88 2.33
C VAL A 203 24.07 46.87 1.70
N TYR A 204 22.84 46.91 2.18
CA TYR A 204 21.80 47.77 1.63
C TYR A 204 21.67 49.08 2.40
N ARG A 205 21.42 50.16 1.67
CA ARG A 205 20.96 51.42 2.26
C ARG A 205 19.47 51.30 2.62
N ARG A 206 19.09 51.62 3.86
CA ARG A 206 17.72 51.42 4.38
C ARG A 206 16.64 52.24 3.66
N ASP A 207 16.98 53.39 3.10
CA ASP A 207 16.04 54.33 2.46
C ASP A 207 15.82 54.02 0.97
N THR A 208 16.87 53.68 0.23
CA THR A 208 16.81 53.47 -1.23
C THR A 208 16.91 52.00 -1.64
N HIS A 209 17.18 51.10 -0.70
CA HIS A 209 17.48 49.68 -0.93
C HIS A 209 18.64 49.44 -1.92
N GLN A 210 19.49 50.46 -2.14
CA GLN A 210 20.65 50.36 -3.02
C GLN A 210 21.79 49.66 -2.31
N VAL A 211 22.55 48.84 -3.05
CA VAL A 211 23.78 48.22 -2.53
C VAL A 211 24.85 49.29 -2.38
N VAL A 212 25.39 49.44 -1.17
CA VAL A 212 26.43 50.43 -0.83
C VAL A 212 27.78 49.79 -0.52
N GLY A 213 27.82 48.46 -0.45
CA GLY A 213 29.02 47.69 -0.16
C GLY A 213 28.72 46.19 -0.10
N VAL A 214 29.74 45.39 0.16
CA VAL A 214 29.61 43.93 0.33
C VAL A 214 30.29 43.51 1.62
N LEU A 215 29.55 42.77 2.45
CA LEU A 215 30.05 42.10 3.65
C LEU A 215 30.36 40.64 3.30
N ARG A 216 31.61 40.21 3.49
CA ARG A 216 32.03 38.82 3.26
C ARG A 216 32.49 38.17 4.55
N SER A 217 32.08 36.93 4.73
CA SER A 217 32.51 36.02 5.77
C SER A 217 33.35 34.86 5.22
N ALA A 218 34.36 34.44 5.97
CA ALA A 218 35.04 33.17 5.86
C ALA A 218 34.39 32.17 6.82
N TYR A 219 33.50 31.32 6.32
CA TYR A 219 32.85 30.29 7.12
C TYR A 219 33.72 29.04 7.18
N GLY A 220 34.08 28.59 8.38
CA GLY A 220 35.03 27.50 8.57
C GLY A 220 34.52 26.16 8.05
N ALA A 221 35.36 25.43 7.29
CA ALA A 221 35.03 24.09 6.80
C ALA A 221 34.72 23.08 7.92
N SER A 222 35.21 23.31 9.14
CA SER A 222 34.91 22.48 10.30
C SER A 222 33.43 22.43 10.67
N GLN A 223 32.65 23.48 10.33
CA GLN A 223 31.21 23.49 10.57
C GLN A 223 30.48 22.56 9.61
N ILE A 224 30.85 22.60 8.33
CA ILE A 224 30.31 21.71 7.30
C ILE A 224 30.71 20.26 7.60
N PHE A 225 31.95 20.05 8.02
CA PHE A 225 32.44 18.76 8.49
C PHE A 225 31.60 18.22 9.66
N GLY A 226 31.25 19.08 10.62
CA GLY A 226 30.40 18.75 11.75
C GLY A 226 29.07 18.15 11.32
N ILE A 227 28.43 18.71 10.29
CA ILE A 227 27.16 18.23 9.72
C ILE A 227 27.37 16.87 9.05
N LEU A 228 28.32 16.77 8.11
CA LEU A 228 28.58 15.54 7.35
C LEU A 228 29.02 14.36 8.24
N SER A 229 29.69 14.65 9.36
CA SER A 229 30.14 13.64 10.31
C SER A 229 29.04 13.06 11.21
N GLN A 230 27.83 13.65 11.20
CA GLN A 230 26.68 13.13 11.96
C GLN A 230 26.17 11.80 11.39
N PHE A 231 26.28 11.59 10.08
CA PHE A 231 25.96 10.30 9.47
C PHE A 231 27.21 9.40 9.48
N ARG A 232 27.19 8.41 10.37
CA ARG A 232 28.12 7.29 10.38
C ARG A 232 27.34 6.00 10.58
N THR A 233 27.50 5.07 9.64
CA THR A 233 26.94 3.73 9.75
C THR A 233 28.03 2.71 9.45
N GLY A 234 28.18 1.72 10.32
CA GLY A 234 29.30 0.77 10.22
C GLY A 234 30.69 1.44 10.29
N GLN A 235 31.66 0.80 9.67
CA GLN A 235 33.06 1.22 9.56
C GLN A 235 33.32 2.05 8.31
N THR A 236 32.55 1.83 7.24
CA THR A 236 32.77 2.47 5.93
C THR A 236 31.67 3.45 5.51
N GLY A 237 30.51 3.43 6.18
CA GLY A 237 29.35 4.25 5.84
C GLY A 237 29.49 5.70 6.28
N ARG A 238 29.42 6.62 5.32
CA ARG A 238 29.69 8.06 5.52
C ARG A 238 29.04 8.94 4.47
N ALA A 239 28.90 10.22 4.80
CA ALA A 239 28.52 11.28 3.86
C ALA A 239 29.75 12.07 3.40
N LEU A 240 29.86 12.29 2.10
CA LEU A 240 30.89 13.05 1.42
C LEU A 240 30.25 14.22 0.68
N LEU A 241 30.97 15.32 0.55
CA LEU A 241 30.58 16.41 -0.34
C LEU A 241 31.49 16.37 -1.56
N VAL A 242 30.92 16.30 -2.76
CA VAL A 242 31.65 16.30 -4.02
C VAL A 242 31.17 17.44 -4.93
N ASP A 243 32.05 17.87 -5.82
CA ASP A 243 31.73 18.85 -6.86
C ASP A 243 31.08 18.16 -8.09
N ARG A 244 30.56 18.94 -9.04
CA ARG A 244 29.91 18.45 -10.28
C ARG A 244 30.83 17.57 -11.13
N ASP A 245 32.13 17.80 -11.07
CA ASP A 245 33.16 17.00 -11.75
C ASP A 245 33.54 15.72 -10.97
N GLY A 246 32.85 15.40 -9.88
CA GLY A 246 33.09 14.24 -9.01
C GLY A 246 34.35 14.36 -8.14
N THR A 247 34.89 15.57 -7.99
CA THR A 247 36.03 15.82 -7.09
C THR A 247 35.54 15.88 -5.65
N VAL A 248 36.18 15.12 -4.75
CA VAL A 248 35.83 15.10 -3.33
C VAL A 248 36.24 16.43 -2.68
N LEU A 249 35.26 17.23 -2.29
CA LEU A 249 35.46 18.48 -1.57
C LEU A 249 35.71 18.19 -0.08
N MET A 250 34.93 17.29 0.50
CA MET A 250 35.03 16.95 1.93
C MET A 250 34.75 15.48 2.21
N ASP A 251 35.69 14.84 2.90
CA ASP A 251 35.58 13.48 3.44
C ASP A 251 35.81 13.48 4.96
N PRO A 252 34.78 13.20 5.78
CA PRO A 252 34.91 13.20 7.23
C PRO A 252 35.89 12.17 7.82
N LEU A 253 36.23 11.11 7.10
CA LEU A 253 37.15 10.06 7.55
C LEU A 253 38.54 10.17 6.92
N GLY A 254 38.72 11.00 5.89
CA GLY A 254 40.01 11.20 5.21
C GLY A 254 40.61 9.95 4.57
N LEU A 255 39.77 8.95 4.25
CA LEU A 255 40.23 7.68 3.66
C LEU A 255 40.49 7.80 2.15
N LEU A 256 39.88 8.80 1.50
CA LEU A 256 40.16 9.15 0.11
C LEU A 256 41.12 10.35 0.08
N HIS A 257 42.23 10.23 -0.64
CA HIS A 257 43.16 11.36 -0.80
C HIS A 257 42.52 12.46 -1.66
N ARG A 258 42.81 13.73 -1.37
CA ARG A 258 42.29 14.91 -2.11
C ARG A 258 42.47 14.84 -3.65
N GLU A 259 43.42 14.03 -4.12
CA GLU A 259 43.76 13.82 -5.53
C GLU A 259 43.16 12.54 -6.14
N GLN A 260 42.57 11.66 -5.33
CA GLN A 260 41.81 10.52 -5.85
C GLN A 260 40.47 11.03 -6.37
N ARG A 261 40.40 11.27 -7.68
CA ARG A 261 39.12 11.16 -8.39
C ARG A 261 38.57 9.80 -8.02
N ILE A 262 37.37 9.75 -7.46
CA ILE A 262 36.60 8.52 -7.52
C ILE A 262 36.21 8.41 -9.00
N THR A 263 37.12 7.83 -9.80
CA THR A 263 37.09 7.87 -11.27
C THR A 263 35.80 7.27 -11.84
N ASP A 264 35.09 6.50 -11.01
CA ASP A 264 33.79 5.89 -11.31
C ASP A 264 32.60 6.79 -10.94
N LEU A 265 32.69 7.69 -9.96
CA LEU A 265 31.53 8.50 -9.51
C LEU A 265 31.11 9.54 -10.55
N ALA A 266 32.08 10.20 -11.20
CA ALA A 266 31.83 11.19 -12.26
C ALA A 266 31.35 10.55 -13.58
N LEU A 267 31.70 9.28 -13.81
CA LEU A 267 31.28 8.54 -15.01
C LEU A 267 29.89 7.92 -14.85
N ILE A 268 29.48 7.60 -13.62
CA ILE A 268 28.23 6.90 -13.32
C ILE A 268 27.10 7.84 -12.92
N LEU A 269 27.41 8.96 -12.28
CA LEU A 269 26.43 9.97 -11.99
C LEU A 269 26.26 10.84 -13.24
N ASP A 270 25.31 10.50 -14.11
CA ASP A 270 24.77 11.43 -15.10
C ASP A 270 23.92 12.50 -14.36
N VAL A 271 24.57 13.24 -13.46
CA VAL A 271 23.95 14.20 -12.50
C VAL A 271 23.15 15.26 -13.25
N GLY A 272 23.49 15.53 -14.51
CA GLY A 272 22.75 16.43 -15.37
C GLY A 272 21.35 15.95 -15.75
N ALA A 273 21.08 14.64 -15.71
CA ALA A 273 19.82 14.04 -16.10
C ALA A 273 18.90 13.68 -14.92
N ARG A 274 19.48 13.39 -13.74
CA ARG A 274 18.71 13.05 -12.53
C ARG A 274 19.30 13.72 -11.29
N PRO A 275 18.55 14.62 -10.62
CA PRO A 275 19.06 15.43 -9.53
C PRO A 275 19.22 14.67 -8.19
N GLU A 276 18.59 13.51 -8.07
CA GLU A 276 18.77 12.59 -6.94
C GLU A 276 18.77 11.16 -7.46
N GLY A 277 19.46 10.28 -6.75
CA GLY A 277 19.46 8.88 -7.10
C GLY A 277 20.29 8.02 -6.17
N SER A 278 20.34 6.75 -6.52
CA SER A 278 21.15 5.75 -5.86
C SER A 278 21.70 4.81 -6.89
N LEU A 279 22.88 4.30 -6.59
CA LEU A 279 23.64 3.45 -7.44
C LEU A 279 24.29 2.37 -6.57
N LEU A 280 24.16 1.13 -7.00
CA LEU A 280 24.95 0.04 -6.48
C LEU A 280 26.07 -0.22 -7.49
N THR A 281 27.31 -0.05 -7.07
CA THR A 281 28.47 -0.57 -7.80
C THR A 281 28.90 -1.89 -7.19
N SER A 282 29.81 -2.59 -7.85
CA SER A 282 30.38 -3.85 -7.36
C SER A 282 31.20 -3.75 -6.06
N GLU A 283 31.37 -2.54 -5.52
CA GLU A 283 32.15 -2.30 -4.30
C GLU A 283 31.44 -1.35 -3.32
N TRP A 284 30.58 -0.46 -3.82
CA TRP A 284 29.99 0.61 -3.05
C TRP A 284 28.50 0.74 -3.31
N LEU A 285 27.74 0.80 -2.23
CA LEU A 285 26.40 1.36 -2.24
C LEU A 285 26.52 2.88 -2.14
N ILE A 286 25.99 3.60 -3.11
CA ILE A 286 26.10 5.05 -3.25
C ILE A 286 24.70 5.64 -3.37
N ALA A 287 24.36 6.62 -2.55
CA ALA A 287 23.20 7.49 -2.73
C ALA A 287 23.66 8.93 -2.87
N TYR A 288 23.01 9.70 -3.72
CA TYR A 288 23.42 11.07 -4.00
C TYR A 288 22.23 12.01 -4.13
N SER A 289 22.46 13.26 -3.74
CA SER A 289 21.46 14.33 -3.80
C SER A 289 22.14 15.66 -4.10
N LEU A 290 21.60 16.41 -5.06
CA LEU A 290 22.14 17.70 -5.47
C LEU A 290 21.76 18.78 -4.45
N VAL A 291 22.76 19.44 -3.87
CA VAL A 291 22.61 20.54 -2.93
C VAL A 291 22.25 21.82 -3.71
N GLY A 292 21.16 22.49 -3.35
CA GLY A 292 20.74 23.75 -3.96
C GLY A 292 19.43 23.75 -4.73
N MET A 293 18.88 22.58 -5.11
CA MET A 293 17.65 22.51 -5.93
C MET A 293 16.39 23.09 -5.26
N GLY A 294 16.30 23.06 -3.94
CA GLY A 294 15.15 23.63 -3.20
C GLY A 294 15.24 25.14 -2.97
N ILE A 295 16.41 25.72 -3.21
CA ILE A 295 16.76 27.11 -2.86
C ILE A 295 17.33 27.91 -4.05
N GLY A 296 17.36 27.33 -5.25
CA GLY A 296 17.96 27.92 -6.46
C GLY A 296 17.45 29.31 -6.83
N TYR A 297 16.14 29.55 -6.65
CA TYR A 297 15.54 30.89 -6.80
C TYR A 297 16.07 31.95 -5.82
N ARG A 298 16.63 31.54 -4.68
CA ARG A 298 17.14 32.43 -3.62
C ARG A 298 18.67 32.51 -3.61
N PHE A 299 19.37 31.50 -4.13
CA PHE A 299 20.82 31.49 -4.33
C PHE A 299 21.19 30.98 -5.73
N PRO A 300 21.09 31.84 -6.76
CA PRO A 300 21.45 31.46 -8.13
C PRO A 300 22.89 30.93 -8.24
N SER A 301 23.79 31.41 -7.37
CA SER A 301 25.19 31.00 -7.31
C SER A 301 25.43 29.61 -6.70
N LEU A 302 24.47 29.06 -5.95
CA LEU A 302 24.58 27.73 -5.33
C LEU A 302 24.11 26.64 -6.29
N GLU A 303 23.11 26.95 -7.10
CA GLU A 303 22.57 26.10 -8.17
C GLU A 303 23.59 25.90 -9.31
N ASP A 304 24.34 26.95 -9.68
CA ASP A 304 25.36 26.89 -10.74
C ASP A 304 26.61 26.07 -10.39
N ARG A 305 26.87 25.79 -9.10
CA ARG A 305 28.10 25.10 -8.64
C ARG A 305 27.97 23.58 -8.64
N GLY A 306 26.77 23.04 -8.44
CA GLY A 306 26.53 21.59 -8.54
C GLY A 306 27.18 20.76 -7.42
N TRP A 307 27.13 21.23 -6.17
CA TRP A 307 27.52 20.41 -5.02
C TRP A 307 26.63 19.18 -4.92
N ILE A 308 27.23 18.01 -4.87
CA ILE A 308 26.52 16.75 -4.73
C ILE A 308 26.90 16.17 -3.38
N LEU A 309 25.89 15.92 -2.56
CA LEU A 309 26.08 15.14 -1.36
C LEU A 309 26.03 13.66 -1.74
N VAL A 310 27.06 12.91 -1.35
CA VAL A 310 27.18 11.48 -1.64
C VAL A 310 27.28 10.71 -0.34
N VAL A 311 26.30 9.85 -0.08
CA VAL A 311 26.34 8.88 1.00
C VAL A 311 26.82 7.56 0.42
N LEU A 312 27.88 7.00 1.00
CA LEU A 312 28.39 5.71 0.54
C LEU A 312 28.77 4.78 1.68
N GLN A 313 28.64 3.47 1.43
CA GLN A 313 29.07 2.38 2.29
C GLN A 313 29.54 1.20 1.42
N GLN A 314 30.52 0.42 1.88
CA GLN A 314 30.92 -0.79 1.15
C GLN A 314 29.78 -1.81 1.08
N GLU A 315 29.62 -2.43 -0.09
CA GLU A 315 28.55 -3.41 -0.34
C GLU A 315 28.65 -4.61 0.63
N ASP A 316 29.85 -5.17 0.80
CA ASP A 316 30.12 -6.30 1.71
C ASP A 316 29.68 -5.98 3.15
N GLU A 317 29.86 -4.73 3.59
CA GLU A 317 29.46 -4.30 4.93
C GLU A 317 27.95 -4.05 5.04
N ALA A 318 27.36 -3.40 4.03
CA ALA A 318 25.93 -3.15 3.97
C ALA A 318 25.12 -4.46 3.91
N LEU A 319 25.66 -5.48 3.25
CA LEU A 319 25.06 -6.81 3.10
C LEU A 319 25.52 -7.81 4.17
N ALA A 320 26.49 -7.51 5.02
CA ALA A 320 26.95 -8.41 6.08
C ALA A 320 25.83 -8.95 7.00
N PRO A 321 24.79 -8.17 7.39
CA PRO A 321 23.64 -8.70 8.13
C PRO A 321 22.86 -9.75 7.32
N VAL A 322 22.77 -9.56 6.00
CA VAL A 322 22.11 -10.47 5.07
C VAL A 322 22.92 -11.74 4.89
N GLU A 323 24.24 -11.63 4.72
CA GLU A 323 25.12 -12.80 4.70
C GLU A 323 25.05 -13.60 6.00
N HIS A 324 24.92 -12.92 7.14
CA HIS A 324 24.74 -13.57 8.42
C HIS A 324 23.43 -14.35 8.49
N LEU A 325 22.33 -13.75 8.04
CA LEU A 325 21.02 -14.41 7.94
C LEU A 325 21.05 -15.56 6.92
N GLY A 326 21.70 -15.37 5.77
CA GLY A 326 21.91 -16.39 4.75
C GLY A 326 22.73 -17.56 5.27
N ARG A 327 23.80 -17.30 6.03
CA ARG A 327 24.61 -18.34 6.69
C ARG A 327 23.82 -19.06 7.79
N GLN A 328 23.02 -18.35 8.57
CA GLN A 328 22.12 -18.97 9.56
C GLN A 328 21.06 -19.84 8.86
N ALA A 329 20.45 -19.35 7.78
CA ALA A 329 19.50 -20.09 6.97
C ALA A 329 20.14 -21.34 6.35
N LEU A 330 21.38 -21.25 5.85
CA LEU A 330 22.16 -22.39 5.37
C LEU A 330 22.43 -23.40 6.50
N ILE A 331 22.81 -22.94 7.70
CA ILE A 331 23.00 -23.83 8.86
C ILE A 331 21.70 -24.54 9.22
N TRP A 332 20.57 -23.82 9.25
CA TRP A 332 19.25 -24.42 9.49
C TRP A 332 18.83 -25.38 8.38
N ALA A 333 19.10 -25.05 7.12
CA ALA A 333 18.85 -25.91 5.97
C ALA A 333 19.69 -27.19 6.03
N LEU A 334 20.98 -27.09 6.39
CA LEU A 334 21.86 -28.24 6.61
C LEU A 334 21.41 -29.07 7.83
N ALA A 335 20.95 -28.43 8.90
CA ALA A 335 20.43 -29.13 10.08
C ALA A 335 19.12 -29.87 9.78
N LEU A 336 18.19 -29.23 9.06
CA LEU A 336 16.94 -29.84 8.58
C LEU A 336 17.21 -30.95 7.56
N GLY A 337 18.14 -30.74 6.63
CA GLY A 337 18.59 -31.75 5.68
C GLY A 337 19.23 -32.94 6.39
N GLY A 338 20.09 -32.71 7.38
CA GLY A 338 20.68 -33.75 8.22
C GLY A 338 19.62 -34.52 9.04
N ALA A 339 18.65 -33.82 9.62
CA ALA A 339 17.53 -34.42 10.32
C ALA A 339 16.64 -35.26 9.38
N ALA A 340 16.38 -34.77 8.16
CA ALA A 340 15.62 -35.48 7.14
C ALA A 340 16.37 -36.73 6.64
N ILE A 341 17.69 -36.65 6.44
CA ILE A 341 18.54 -37.81 6.12
C ILE A 341 18.51 -38.83 7.26
N PHE A 342 18.60 -38.38 8.51
CA PHE A 342 18.54 -39.24 9.68
C PHE A 342 17.17 -39.92 9.81
N LEU A 343 16.07 -39.18 9.69
CA LEU A 343 14.70 -39.71 9.67
C LEU A 343 14.50 -40.69 8.50
N SER A 344 15.03 -40.38 7.32
CA SER A 344 14.99 -41.26 6.14
C SER A 344 15.77 -42.55 6.36
N PHE A 345 16.91 -42.48 7.07
CA PHE A 345 17.69 -43.64 7.46
C PHE A 345 16.93 -44.52 8.47
N VAL A 346 16.30 -43.91 9.48
CA VAL A 346 15.47 -44.62 10.46
C VAL A 346 14.27 -45.28 9.77
N ALA A 347 13.55 -44.55 8.93
CA ALA A 347 12.40 -45.05 8.16
C ALA A 347 12.82 -46.20 7.22
N SER A 348 13.87 -46.02 6.42
CA SER A 348 14.41 -47.07 5.54
C SER A 348 14.84 -48.31 6.34
N ALA A 349 15.51 -48.14 7.48
CA ALA A 349 15.91 -49.26 8.34
C ALA A 349 14.71 -50.00 8.95
N SER A 350 13.66 -49.28 9.35
CA SER A 350 12.44 -49.85 9.91
C SER A 350 11.65 -50.68 8.91
N LEU A 351 11.64 -50.29 7.63
CA LEU A 351 10.95 -51.01 6.55
C LEU A 351 11.80 -52.17 6.00
N THR A 352 13.10 -51.96 5.78
CA THR A 352 13.91 -52.93 5.04
C THR A 352 14.33 -54.14 5.89
N ARG A 353 14.52 -53.96 7.22
CA ARG A 353 14.93 -55.07 8.10
C ARG A 353 13.89 -56.20 8.16
N PRO A 354 12.59 -55.94 8.43
CA PRO A 354 11.56 -56.98 8.42
C PRO A 354 11.42 -57.65 7.05
N ILE A 355 11.44 -56.88 5.96
CA ILE A 355 11.35 -57.40 4.59
C ILE A 355 12.54 -58.32 4.26
N GLY A 356 13.76 -57.95 4.67
CA GLY A 356 14.95 -58.77 4.49
C GLY A 356 14.88 -60.09 5.26
N GLN A 357 14.39 -60.05 6.51
CA GLN A 357 14.17 -61.25 7.33
C GLN A 357 13.11 -62.18 6.70
N LEU A 358 12.00 -61.63 6.19
CA LEU A 358 10.98 -62.38 5.46
C LEU A 358 11.52 -63.00 4.16
N THR A 359 12.31 -62.24 3.41
CA THR A 359 12.89 -62.70 2.13
C THR A 359 13.88 -63.86 2.36
N GLU A 360 14.75 -63.74 3.36
CA GLU A 360 15.69 -64.80 3.72
C GLU A 360 14.97 -66.04 4.28
N ALA A 361 13.92 -65.83 5.09
CA ALA A 361 13.09 -66.91 5.59
C ALA A 361 12.36 -67.64 4.46
N ALA A 362 11.80 -66.90 3.50
CA ALA A 362 11.16 -67.46 2.30
C ALA A 362 12.15 -68.22 1.42
N ARG A 363 13.39 -67.71 1.25
CA ARG A 363 14.45 -68.40 0.51
C ARG A 363 14.84 -69.72 1.17
N ARG A 364 14.98 -69.74 2.50
CA ARG A 364 15.27 -70.97 3.27
C ARG A 364 14.11 -71.96 3.24
N LEU A 365 12.88 -71.46 3.30
CA LEU A 365 11.68 -72.28 3.13
C LEU A 365 11.63 -72.93 1.74
N GLY A 366 11.95 -72.17 0.69
CA GLY A 366 12.08 -72.66 -0.68
C GLY A 366 13.24 -73.64 -0.89
N ALA A 367 14.29 -73.57 -0.07
CA ALA A 367 15.40 -74.52 -0.06
C ALA A 367 15.11 -75.81 0.73
N GLY A 368 13.86 -76.03 1.18
CA GLY A 368 13.41 -77.25 1.85
C GLY A 368 13.49 -77.23 3.38
N GLN A 369 13.86 -76.10 4.00
CA GLN A 369 13.89 -75.97 5.46
C GLN A 369 12.53 -75.48 5.98
N LEU A 370 11.64 -76.41 6.30
CA LEU A 370 10.24 -76.13 6.65
C LEU A 370 10.00 -75.60 8.08
N ASN A 371 11.02 -75.66 8.95
CA ASN A 371 10.96 -75.21 10.34
C ASN A 371 11.28 -73.72 10.54
N VAL A 372 11.49 -72.95 9.46
CA VAL A 372 11.86 -71.53 9.57
C VAL A 372 10.66 -70.71 10.03
N ARG A 373 10.88 -69.80 11.00
CA ARG A 373 9.86 -68.87 11.51
C ARG A 373 10.45 -67.46 11.60
N VAL A 374 9.63 -66.45 11.33
CA VAL A 374 9.99 -65.02 11.38
C VAL A 374 9.36 -64.39 12.63
N PRO A 375 10.13 -63.64 13.46
CA PRO A 375 9.59 -62.96 14.63
C PRO A 375 8.66 -61.80 14.23
N ILE A 376 7.51 -61.69 14.88
CA ILE A 376 6.52 -60.63 14.64
C ILE A 376 6.91 -59.42 15.51
N THR A 377 7.59 -58.43 14.92
CA THR A 377 8.09 -57.24 15.64
C THR A 377 7.23 -55.99 15.46
N SER A 378 6.25 -56.01 14.55
CA SER A 378 5.33 -54.90 14.29
C SER A 378 3.88 -55.38 14.26
N ARG A 379 2.92 -54.48 14.49
CA ARG A 379 1.47 -54.74 14.40
C ARG A 379 0.84 -54.20 13.11
N ASP A 380 1.67 -53.69 12.21
CA ASP A 380 1.30 -53.19 10.89
C ASP A 380 1.22 -54.33 9.85
N GLU A 381 1.11 -53.95 8.58
CA GLU A 381 1.03 -54.87 7.45
C GLU A 381 2.27 -55.80 7.33
N LEU A 382 3.46 -55.35 7.77
CA LEU A 382 4.66 -56.20 7.79
C LEU A 382 4.57 -57.25 8.91
N GLY A 383 3.95 -56.90 10.04
CA GLY A 383 3.61 -57.85 11.10
C GLY A 383 2.64 -58.93 10.64
N ILE A 384 1.55 -58.51 9.99
CA ILE A 384 0.54 -59.40 9.41
C ILE A 384 1.16 -60.31 8.33
N LEU A 385 2.06 -59.78 7.51
CA LEU A 385 2.76 -60.57 6.49
C LEU A 385 3.68 -61.62 7.11
N ALA A 386 4.37 -61.31 8.22
CA ALA A 386 5.17 -62.27 8.95
C ALA A 386 4.32 -63.38 9.60
N GLU A 387 3.15 -63.04 10.14
CA GLU A 387 2.17 -64.01 10.65
C GLU A 387 1.64 -64.93 9.54
N THR A 388 1.30 -64.35 8.39
CA THR A 388 0.83 -65.07 7.21
C THR A 388 1.91 -66.01 6.66
N PHE A 389 3.16 -65.54 6.59
CA PHE A 389 4.31 -66.36 6.19
C PHE A 389 4.53 -67.54 7.13
N ASN A 390 4.49 -67.33 8.44
CA ASN A 390 4.61 -68.40 9.43
C ASN A 390 3.48 -69.43 9.31
N THR A 391 2.25 -68.98 9.04
CA THR A 391 1.08 -69.83 8.79
C THR A 391 1.26 -70.67 7.51
N MET A 392 1.79 -70.08 6.45
CA MET A 392 2.12 -70.79 5.20
C MET A 392 3.20 -71.85 5.43
N ALA A 393 4.28 -71.50 6.15
CA ALA A 393 5.36 -72.44 6.46
C ALA A 393 4.86 -73.66 7.26
N LEU A 394 3.92 -73.44 8.21
CA LEU A 394 3.23 -74.51 8.93
C LEU A 394 2.40 -75.41 8.01
N ARG A 395 1.62 -74.83 7.07
CA ARG A 395 0.83 -75.62 6.10
C ARG A 395 1.71 -76.39 5.12
N LEU A 396 2.84 -75.82 4.68
CA LEU A 396 3.79 -76.48 3.78
C LEU A 396 4.50 -77.66 4.46
N GLN A 397 4.81 -77.53 5.75
CA GLN A 397 5.31 -78.63 6.58
C GLN A 397 4.32 -79.79 6.68
N ASP A 398 3.04 -79.49 6.86
CA ASP A 398 1.94 -80.46 6.91
C ASP A 398 1.68 -81.13 5.53
N LEU A 399 1.84 -80.38 4.44
CA LEU A 399 1.72 -80.90 3.07
C LEU A 399 2.87 -81.83 2.68
N TYR A 400 4.13 -81.48 3.02
CA TYR A 400 5.29 -82.33 2.74
C TYR A 400 5.21 -83.69 3.47
N GLN A 401 4.70 -83.71 4.71
CA GLN A 401 4.51 -84.94 5.48
C GLN A 401 3.42 -85.86 4.91
N ASN A 402 2.49 -85.33 4.11
CA ASN A 402 1.37 -86.09 3.55
C ASN A 402 1.51 -86.47 2.08
N LEU A 403 2.51 -85.93 1.35
CA LEU A 403 2.66 -86.12 -0.09
C LEU A 403 3.42 -87.41 -0.48
N GLU A 404 4.25 -87.97 0.41
CA GLU A 404 5.18 -89.07 0.10
C GLU A 404 4.49 -90.45 -0.09
N ARG A 405 3.21 -90.56 0.25
CA ARG A 405 2.46 -91.83 0.17
C ARG A 405 1.54 -91.98 -1.05
N ARG A 406 1.42 -90.97 -1.92
CA ARG A 406 0.45 -90.98 -3.04
C ARG A 406 1.03 -90.91 -4.46
N VAL A 407 2.35 -90.79 -4.63
CA VAL A 407 2.92 -90.48 -5.96
C VAL A 407 3.39 -91.71 -6.76
N GLN A 408 3.49 -92.92 -6.18
CA GLN A 408 4.11 -94.05 -6.89
C GLN A 408 3.22 -94.95 -7.77
N GLU A 409 1.93 -94.66 -7.96
CA GLU A 409 1.04 -95.56 -8.75
C GLU A 409 0.45 -95.00 -10.07
N ARG A 410 0.71 -93.74 -10.49
CA ARG A 410 -0.06 -93.11 -11.60
C ARG A 410 0.73 -92.52 -12.78
N THR A 411 1.99 -92.91 -12.98
CA THR A 411 2.93 -92.14 -13.82
C THR A 411 2.78 -92.29 -15.34
N HIS A 412 2.08 -93.29 -15.89
CA HIS A 412 1.97 -93.45 -17.36
C HIS A 412 0.63 -92.95 -17.96
N GLN A 413 -0.48 -92.95 -17.20
CA GLN A 413 -1.77 -92.42 -17.67
C GLN A 413 -1.87 -90.87 -17.65
N LEU A 414 -0.99 -90.18 -16.90
CA LEU A 414 -1.00 -88.72 -16.73
C LEU A 414 -0.35 -87.94 -17.89
N GLN A 415 0.59 -88.52 -18.64
CA GLN A 415 1.30 -87.79 -19.71
C GLN A 415 0.39 -87.39 -20.87
N THR A 416 -0.49 -88.29 -21.32
CA THR A 416 -1.42 -88.03 -22.43
C THR A 416 -2.52 -87.04 -22.04
N ALA A 417 -3.06 -87.14 -20.81
CA ALA A 417 -4.05 -86.19 -20.31
C ALA A 417 -3.46 -84.79 -20.03
N ALA A 418 -2.21 -84.71 -19.57
CA ALA A 418 -1.52 -83.44 -19.30
C ALA A 418 -1.08 -82.69 -20.58
N GLU A 419 -0.81 -83.38 -21.69
CA GLU A 419 -0.59 -82.73 -22.99
C GLU A 419 -1.88 -82.16 -23.57
N MET A 420 -2.98 -82.93 -23.53
CA MET A 420 -4.29 -82.50 -24.02
C MET A 420 -4.87 -81.36 -23.16
N GLY A 421 -4.73 -81.46 -21.83
CA GLY A 421 -5.14 -80.41 -20.89
C GLY A 421 -4.36 -79.09 -21.09
N ARG A 422 -3.06 -79.15 -21.44
CA ARG A 422 -2.26 -77.95 -21.75
C ARG A 422 -2.75 -77.22 -22.99
N LEU A 423 -3.15 -77.95 -24.04
CA LEU A 423 -3.62 -77.34 -25.28
C LEU A 423 -4.98 -76.63 -25.10
N ILE A 424 -5.87 -77.21 -24.28
CA ILE A 424 -7.15 -76.60 -23.90
C ILE A 424 -6.93 -75.38 -22.99
N ALA A 425 -6.03 -75.50 -22.00
CA ALA A 425 -5.76 -74.43 -21.03
C ALA A 425 -5.05 -73.19 -21.62
N SER A 426 -4.44 -73.30 -22.81
CA SER A 426 -3.77 -72.17 -23.48
C SER A 426 -4.69 -71.29 -24.34
N MET A 427 -5.95 -71.68 -24.54
CA MET A 427 -6.89 -70.93 -25.37
C MET A 427 -7.66 -69.92 -24.50
N LEU A 428 -7.71 -68.65 -24.94
CA LEU A 428 -8.42 -67.57 -24.25
C LEU A 428 -9.75 -67.18 -24.91
N ASP A 429 -9.99 -67.64 -26.13
CA ASP A 429 -11.29 -67.50 -26.81
C ASP A 429 -12.21 -68.66 -26.42
N LEU A 430 -13.35 -68.34 -25.82
CA LEU A 430 -14.28 -69.33 -25.28
C LEU A 430 -14.87 -70.24 -26.38
N ASP A 431 -15.20 -69.68 -27.55
CA ASP A 431 -15.83 -70.44 -28.63
C ASP A 431 -14.83 -71.38 -29.32
N GLU A 432 -13.59 -70.93 -29.51
CA GLU A 432 -12.50 -71.76 -30.03
C GLU A 432 -12.11 -72.88 -29.05
N LEU A 433 -12.05 -72.56 -27.76
CA LEU A 433 -11.75 -73.50 -26.68
C LEU A 433 -12.78 -74.63 -26.62
N LEU A 434 -14.07 -74.30 -26.57
CA LEU A 434 -15.15 -75.28 -26.46
C LEU A 434 -15.19 -76.20 -27.69
N ARG A 435 -14.99 -75.63 -28.88
CA ARG A 435 -14.96 -76.37 -30.14
C ARG A 435 -13.78 -77.33 -30.21
N THR A 436 -12.60 -76.88 -29.78
CA THR A 436 -11.40 -77.72 -29.76
C THR A 436 -11.56 -78.87 -28.75
N ALA A 437 -12.11 -78.59 -27.57
CA ALA A 437 -12.30 -79.59 -26.52
C ALA A 437 -13.23 -80.75 -26.94
N VAL A 438 -14.40 -80.45 -27.49
CA VAL A 438 -15.34 -81.52 -27.91
C VAL A 438 -14.81 -82.34 -29.08
N ASN A 439 -14.13 -81.71 -30.05
CA ASN A 439 -13.54 -82.41 -31.18
C ASN A 439 -12.34 -83.27 -30.75
N LEU A 440 -11.54 -82.80 -29.79
CA LEU A 440 -10.43 -83.59 -29.25
C LEU A 440 -10.92 -84.87 -28.56
N ILE A 441 -12.04 -84.80 -27.83
CA ILE A 441 -12.66 -85.98 -27.20
C ILE A 441 -13.19 -86.96 -28.24
N ARG A 442 -13.86 -86.49 -29.29
CA ARG A 442 -14.33 -87.37 -30.38
C ARG A 442 -13.18 -87.96 -31.20
N ASP A 443 -12.32 -87.10 -31.75
CA ASP A 443 -11.35 -87.48 -32.79
C ASP A 443 -10.12 -88.19 -32.22
N ARG A 444 -9.68 -87.84 -31.00
CA ARG A 444 -8.44 -88.36 -30.43
C ARG A 444 -8.64 -89.44 -29.38
N LEU A 445 -9.79 -89.46 -28.70
CA LEU A 445 -10.16 -90.54 -27.77
C LEU A 445 -11.12 -91.56 -28.39
N GLY A 446 -11.61 -91.32 -29.62
CA GLY A 446 -12.38 -92.28 -30.41
C GLY A 446 -13.84 -92.47 -29.95
N TYR A 447 -14.40 -91.51 -29.23
CA TYR A 447 -15.80 -91.58 -28.77
C TYR A 447 -16.78 -91.16 -29.87
N TYR A 448 -17.99 -91.70 -29.80
CA TYR A 448 -19.04 -91.49 -30.79
C TYR A 448 -19.50 -90.02 -30.84
N HIS A 449 -19.67 -89.41 -29.66
CA HIS A 449 -20.15 -88.04 -29.56
C HIS A 449 -19.69 -87.39 -28.26
N ALA A 450 -19.36 -86.10 -28.30
CA ALA A 450 -19.09 -85.27 -27.12
C ALA A 450 -19.79 -83.91 -27.22
N SER A 451 -20.25 -83.41 -26.07
CA SER A 451 -20.95 -82.12 -25.94
C SER A 451 -20.59 -81.41 -24.64
N VAL A 452 -20.56 -80.08 -24.66
CA VAL A 452 -20.36 -79.25 -23.46
C VAL A 452 -21.61 -78.40 -23.21
N PHE A 453 -22.15 -78.53 -22.01
CA PHE A 453 -23.25 -77.73 -21.49
C PHE A 453 -22.72 -76.76 -20.45
N LEU A 454 -23.12 -75.48 -20.52
CA LEU A 454 -22.85 -74.51 -19.46
C LEU A 454 -24.14 -74.10 -18.79
N ILE A 455 -24.08 -73.91 -17.46
CA ILE A 455 -25.21 -73.42 -16.68
C ILE A 455 -25.43 -71.94 -17.03
N ASP A 456 -26.69 -71.57 -17.28
CA ASP A 456 -27.08 -70.17 -17.53
C ASP A 456 -27.03 -69.32 -16.25
N GLU A 457 -27.15 -68.00 -16.39
CA GLU A 457 -27.08 -67.09 -15.23
C GLU A 457 -28.20 -67.30 -14.21
N SER A 458 -29.34 -67.87 -14.65
CA SER A 458 -30.45 -68.22 -13.77
C SER A 458 -30.18 -69.46 -12.90
N GLY A 459 -29.19 -70.27 -13.26
CA GLY A 459 -28.87 -71.53 -12.59
C GLY A 459 -29.85 -72.68 -12.89
N GLN A 460 -30.89 -72.44 -13.69
CA GLN A 460 -31.98 -73.39 -13.91
C GLN A 460 -31.71 -74.33 -15.09
N TRP A 461 -30.93 -73.89 -16.07
CA TRP A 461 -30.74 -74.60 -17.33
C TRP A 461 -29.27 -74.85 -17.63
N ALA A 462 -28.94 -76.10 -17.94
CA ALA A 462 -27.70 -76.48 -18.60
C ALA A 462 -27.92 -76.33 -20.12
N VAL A 463 -27.34 -75.27 -20.69
CA VAL A 463 -27.50 -74.92 -22.11
C VAL A 463 -26.36 -75.50 -22.91
N LEU A 464 -26.67 -76.18 -24.02
CA LEU A 464 -25.67 -76.71 -24.93
C LEU A 464 -24.88 -75.56 -25.55
N ARG A 465 -23.57 -75.51 -25.29
CA ARG A 465 -22.69 -74.48 -25.84
C ARG A 465 -21.89 -74.97 -27.04
N GLU A 466 -21.44 -76.22 -27.02
CA GLU A 466 -20.76 -76.81 -28.16
C GLU A 466 -20.91 -78.33 -28.21
N SER A 467 -20.89 -78.90 -29.42
CA SER A 467 -21.19 -80.32 -29.64
C SER A 467 -20.58 -80.84 -30.94
N THR A 468 -20.22 -82.12 -30.96
CA THR A 468 -19.54 -82.73 -32.12
C THR A 468 -20.47 -83.19 -33.25
N GLY A 469 -20.02 -82.98 -34.50
CA GLY A 469 -20.65 -83.52 -35.71
C GLY A 469 -21.91 -82.77 -36.18
N GLU A 470 -22.56 -83.30 -37.22
CA GLU A 470 -23.77 -82.71 -37.83
C GLU A 470 -24.97 -82.71 -36.88
N VAL A 471 -25.00 -83.66 -35.95
CA VAL A 471 -26.01 -83.76 -34.90
C VAL A 471 -25.82 -82.64 -33.87
N GLY A 472 -24.58 -82.38 -33.45
CA GLY A 472 -24.26 -81.31 -32.51
C GLY A 472 -24.64 -79.93 -33.03
N ARG A 473 -24.39 -79.65 -34.32
CA ARG A 473 -24.82 -78.40 -34.97
C ARG A 473 -26.34 -78.21 -34.90
N ARG A 474 -27.10 -79.26 -35.26
CA ARG A 474 -28.58 -79.24 -35.20
C ARG A 474 -29.11 -79.06 -33.78
N LEU A 475 -28.44 -79.61 -32.77
CA LEU A 475 -28.82 -79.41 -31.36
C LEU A 475 -28.52 -77.98 -30.89
N LYS A 476 -27.39 -77.39 -31.31
CA LYS A 476 -27.01 -76.00 -31.00
C LYS A 476 -27.97 -74.98 -31.63
N GLU A 477 -28.32 -75.17 -32.91
CA GLU A 477 -29.28 -74.30 -33.63
C GLU A 477 -30.69 -74.34 -33.02
N ARG A 478 -31.08 -75.48 -32.42
CA ARG A 478 -32.36 -75.64 -31.70
C ARG A 478 -32.34 -75.07 -30.28
N GLY A 479 -31.22 -74.52 -29.82
CA GLY A 479 -31.09 -74.02 -28.45
C GLY A 479 -31.27 -75.11 -27.39
N HIS A 480 -30.75 -76.32 -27.67
CA HIS A 480 -30.94 -77.47 -26.79
C HIS A 480 -30.47 -77.17 -25.36
N ARG A 481 -31.35 -77.42 -24.39
CA ARG A 481 -31.11 -77.17 -22.96
C ARG A 481 -31.76 -78.25 -22.12
N LEU A 482 -31.13 -78.57 -21.00
CA LEU A 482 -31.60 -79.55 -20.03
C LEU A 482 -31.74 -78.87 -18.67
N SER A 483 -32.72 -79.29 -17.88
CA SER A 483 -32.93 -78.73 -16.54
C SER A 483 -31.85 -79.24 -15.59
N VAL A 484 -31.23 -78.32 -14.84
CA VAL A 484 -30.28 -78.67 -13.77
C VAL A 484 -31.04 -79.44 -12.68
N GLY A 485 -30.55 -80.62 -12.31
CA GLY A 485 -31.24 -81.54 -11.38
C GLY A 485 -32.40 -82.34 -12.01
N GLY A 486 -32.68 -82.19 -13.30
CA GLY A 486 -33.71 -82.95 -14.02
C GLY A 486 -33.34 -84.41 -14.29
N GLN A 487 -34.29 -85.19 -14.82
CA GLN A 487 -34.10 -86.60 -15.20
C GLN A 487 -33.25 -86.74 -16.49
N SER A 488 -31.96 -86.48 -16.38
CA SER A 488 -30.94 -86.76 -17.39
C SER A 488 -29.57 -86.93 -16.71
N LEU A 489 -28.61 -87.57 -17.36
CA LEU A 489 -27.23 -87.66 -16.83
C LEU A 489 -26.64 -86.26 -16.61
N ILE A 490 -26.87 -85.33 -17.54
CA ILE A 490 -26.44 -83.93 -17.44
C ILE A 490 -27.12 -83.18 -16.30
N GLY A 491 -28.43 -83.35 -16.12
CA GLY A 491 -29.18 -82.77 -15.01
C GLY A 491 -28.67 -83.27 -13.65
N TRP A 492 -28.39 -84.57 -13.54
CA TRP A 492 -27.83 -85.15 -12.31
C TRP A 492 -26.44 -84.59 -12.00
N VAL A 493 -25.54 -84.61 -12.98
CA VAL A 493 -24.15 -84.18 -12.81
C VAL A 493 -24.04 -82.70 -12.47
N THR A 494 -24.89 -81.85 -13.07
CA THR A 494 -24.93 -80.40 -12.77
C THR A 494 -25.46 -80.09 -11.37
N ALA A 495 -26.32 -80.93 -10.79
CA ALA A 495 -26.85 -80.73 -9.44
C ALA A 495 -25.95 -81.31 -8.33
N TYR A 496 -25.35 -82.48 -8.55
CA TYR A 496 -24.59 -83.19 -7.51
C TYR A 496 -23.07 -83.01 -7.61
N GLY A 497 -22.56 -82.47 -8.73
CA GLY A 497 -21.14 -82.19 -8.91
C GLY A 497 -20.24 -83.44 -8.89
N ARG A 498 -20.80 -84.61 -9.20
CA ARG A 498 -20.08 -85.90 -9.31
C ARG A 498 -20.25 -86.48 -10.70
N PRO A 499 -19.26 -87.20 -11.26
CA PRO A 499 -19.42 -87.87 -12.54
C PRO A 499 -20.46 -89.00 -12.45
N ARG A 500 -21.20 -89.22 -13.54
CA ARG A 500 -22.19 -90.30 -13.65
C ARG A 500 -22.05 -90.99 -14.99
N VAL A 501 -22.05 -92.32 -14.96
CA VAL A 501 -21.76 -93.17 -16.12
C VAL A 501 -22.86 -94.20 -16.26
N ALA A 502 -23.50 -94.25 -17.42
CA ALA A 502 -24.40 -95.31 -17.85
C ALA A 502 -23.63 -96.24 -18.78
N GLN A 503 -23.16 -97.39 -18.26
CA GLN A 503 -22.41 -98.37 -19.06
C GLN A 503 -23.28 -99.07 -20.12
N ARG A 504 -24.59 -99.18 -19.83
CA ARG A 504 -25.65 -99.60 -20.76
C ARG A 504 -26.81 -98.63 -20.63
N THR A 505 -26.99 -97.77 -21.63
CA THR A 505 -27.99 -96.70 -21.62
C THR A 505 -29.43 -97.22 -21.62
N ALA A 506 -29.66 -98.43 -22.14
CA ALA A 506 -30.96 -99.08 -22.14
C ALA A 506 -31.42 -99.54 -20.73
N GLU A 507 -30.48 -99.72 -19.79
CA GLU A 507 -30.74 -100.21 -18.43
C GLU A 507 -30.69 -99.09 -17.38
N ASP A 508 -30.25 -97.88 -17.76
CA ASP A 508 -30.05 -96.78 -16.83
C ASP A 508 -31.32 -95.90 -16.69
N PRO A 509 -31.95 -95.85 -15.50
CA PRO A 509 -33.25 -95.19 -15.31
C PRO A 509 -33.23 -93.67 -15.43
N ILE A 510 -32.05 -93.03 -15.44
CA ILE A 510 -31.91 -91.58 -15.60
C ILE A 510 -31.39 -91.18 -16.99
N HIS A 511 -31.12 -92.14 -17.88
CA HIS A 511 -30.70 -91.85 -19.25
C HIS A 511 -31.88 -91.30 -20.06
N LEU A 512 -31.66 -90.14 -20.69
CA LEU A 512 -32.65 -89.49 -21.55
C LEU A 512 -32.28 -89.76 -23.00
N LYS A 513 -33.03 -90.66 -23.65
CA LYS A 513 -32.77 -91.04 -25.04
C LYS A 513 -32.94 -89.84 -25.98
N ASN A 514 -31.88 -89.50 -26.72
CA ASN A 514 -31.92 -88.46 -27.75
C ASN A 514 -32.18 -89.08 -29.13
N GLU A 515 -33.25 -88.66 -29.80
CA GLU A 515 -33.63 -89.19 -31.13
C GLU A 515 -32.55 -88.99 -32.20
N LEU A 516 -31.69 -87.97 -32.04
CA LEU A 516 -30.62 -87.66 -32.97
C LEU A 516 -29.34 -88.48 -32.71
N LEU A 517 -29.28 -89.24 -31.62
CA LEU A 517 -28.15 -90.11 -31.23
C LEU A 517 -28.64 -91.53 -30.93
N PRO A 518 -29.23 -92.25 -31.92
CA PRO A 518 -29.89 -93.53 -31.70
C PRO A 518 -28.93 -94.69 -31.41
N GLU A 519 -27.65 -94.53 -31.75
CA GLU A 519 -26.62 -95.57 -31.58
C GLU A 519 -25.91 -95.50 -30.22
N THR A 520 -26.29 -94.55 -29.35
CA THR A 520 -25.68 -94.39 -28.03
C THR A 520 -26.03 -95.56 -27.11
N ARG A 521 -25.03 -96.40 -26.82
CA ARG A 521 -25.15 -97.57 -25.94
C ARG A 521 -24.51 -97.37 -24.57
N ALA A 522 -23.56 -96.43 -24.46
CA ALA A 522 -23.00 -95.97 -23.19
C ALA A 522 -22.87 -94.45 -23.19
N GLU A 523 -23.08 -93.81 -22.04
CA GLU A 523 -22.96 -92.35 -21.85
C GLU A 523 -22.28 -92.04 -20.52
N ALA A 524 -21.34 -91.09 -20.51
CA ALA A 524 -20.67 -90.60 -19.33
C ALA A 524 -20.73 -89.07 -19.29
N ALA A 525 -21.29 -88.56 -18.20
CA ALA A 525 -21.37 -87.13 -17.94
C ALA A 525 -20.44 -86.74 -16.79
N PHE A 526 -19.66 -85.69 -16.99
CA PHE A 526 -18.66 -85.18 -16.05
C PHE A 526 -18.97 -83.72 -15.68
N PRO A 527 -18.91 -83.35 -14.40
CA PRO A 527 -19.19 -81.98 -13.99
C PRO A 527 -17.99 -81.10 -14.32
N LEU A 528 -18.24 -79.96 -14.95
CA LEU A 528 -17.23 -78.90 -15.10
C LEU A 528 -17.23 -78.09 -13.81
N LYS A 529 -16.16 -78.19 -13.01
CA LYS A 529 -16.10 -77.60 -11.67
C LYS A 529 -14.91 -76.68 -11.45
N ILE A 530 -15.14 -75.64 -10.65
CA ILE A 530 -14.11 -74.72 -10.16
C ILE A 530 -14.25 -74.61 -8.65
N GLY A 531 -13.29 -75.20 -7.94
CA GLY A 531 -13.48 -75.49 -6.52
C GLY A 531 -14.72 -76.37 -6.33
N GLU A 532 -15.68 -75.89 -5.53
CA GLU A 532 -16.96 -76.56 -5.27
C GLU A 532 -18.09 -76.15 -6.24
N ARG A 533 -17.88 -75.14 -7.10
CA ARG A 533 -18.91 -74.60 -8.00
C ARG A 533 -18.95 -75.38 -9.32
N VAL A 534 -20.12 -75.94 -9.66
CA VAL A 534 -20.37 -76.54 -10.98
C VAL A 534 -20.75 -75.43 -11.96
N ILE A 535 -20.02 -75.31 -13.07
CA ILE A 535 -20.24 -74.31 -14.12
C ILE A 535 -20.92 -74.91 -15.36
N GLY A 536 -20.98 -76.23 -15.44
CA GLY A 536 -21.49 -76.95 -16.60
C GLY A 536 -21.26 -78.46 -16.50
N ALA A 537 -21.46 -79.15 -17.62
CA ALA A 537 -21.19 -80.56 -17.75
C ALA A 537 -20.59 -80.88 -19.13
N LEU A 538 -19.67 -81.85 -19.13
CA LEU A 538 -19.14 -82.50 -20.31
C LEU A 538 -19.88 -83.84 -20.49
N ASP A 539 -20.52 -83.99 -21.64
CA ASP A 539 -21.19 -85.21 -22.08
C ASP A 539 -20.31 -85.98 -23.05
N VAL A 540 -20.18 -87.30 -22.87
CA VAL A 540 -19.42 -88.19 -23.75
C VAL A 540 -20.21 -89.48 -23.97
N GLN A 541 -20.45 -89.83 -25.24
CA GLN A 541 -21.27 -90.97 -25.64
C GLN A 541 -20.49 -91.96 -26.51
N SER A 542 -20.86 -93.23 -26.44
CA SER A 542 -20.25 -94.33 -27.20
C SER A 542 -21.31 -95.27 -27.79
N THR A 543 -20.97 -95.91 -28.91
CA THR A 543 -21.76 -96.98 -29.54
C THR A 543 -21.48 -98.37 -28.96
N LEU A 544 -20.49 -98.49 -28.07
CA LEU A 544 -20.12 -99.72 -27.37
C LEU A 544 -20.60 -99.68 -25.91
N GLU A 545 -21.11 -100.81 -25.43
CA GLU A 545 -21.46 -101.01 -24.02
C GLU A 545 -20.21 -101.29 -23.17
N ASP A 546 -20.27 -100.98 -21.88
CA ASP A 546 -19.19 -101.23 -20.89
C ASP A 546 -17.81 -100.63 -21.27
N VAL A 547 -17.81 -99.56 -22.07
CA VAL A 547 -16.58 -98.95 -22.62
C VAL A 547 -15.83 -98.05 -21.62
N PHE A 548 -16.50 -97.56 -20.57
CA PHE A 548 -15.92 -96.60 -19.65
C PHE A 548 -15.27 -97.30 -18.45
N ASP A 549 -14.03 -97.76 -18.64
CA ASP A 549 -13.24 -98.32 -17.54
C ASP A 549 -12.70 -97.23 -16.59
N ALA A 550 -12.11 -97.64 -15.46
CA ALA A 550 -11.56 -96.73 -14.45
C ALA A 550 -10.45 -95.81 -15.01
N GLY A 551 -9.73 -96.23 -16.06
CA GLY A 551 -8.70 -95.45 -16.73
C GLY A 551 -9.31 -94.34 -17.60
N ALA A 552 -10.27 -94.70 -18.45
CA ALA A 552 -11.02 -93.79 -19.32
C ALA A 552 -11.76 -92.72 -18.52
N LEU A 553 -12.44 -93.12 -17.43
CA LEU A 553 -13.12 -92.18 -16.52
C LEU A 553 -12.13 -91.22 -15.86
N SER A 554 -10.94 -91.69 -15.49
CA SER A 554 -9.91 -90.84 -14.91
C SER A 554 -9.38 -89.81 -15.92
N VAL A 555 -9.20 -90.19 -17.19
CA VAL A 555 -8.73 -89.28 -18.24
C VAL A 555 -9.80 -88.24 -18.59
N LEU A 556 -11.05 -88.66 -18.77
CA LEU A 556 -12.17 -87.75 -19.07
C LEU A 556 -12.48 -86.79 -17.91
N GLN A 557 -12.37 -87.24 -16.66
CA GLN A 557 -12.49 -86.35 -15.50
C GLN A 557 -11.36 -85.31 -15.46
N ILE A 558 -10.10 -85.71 -15.74
CA ILE A 558 -8.98 -84.76 -15.83
C ILE A 558 -9.25 -83.72 -16.92
N LEU A 559 -9.75 -84.13 -18.09
CA LEU A 559 -10.10 -83.20 -19.16
C LEU A 559 -11.26 -82.28 -18.78
N ALA A 560 -12.29 -82.79 -18.10
CA ALA A 560 -13.40 -81.99 -17.59
C ALA A 560 -12.91 -80.93 -16.58
N ASP A 561 -12.01 -81.31 -15.65
CA ASP A 561 -11.44 -80.39 -14.67
C ASP A 561 -10.58 -79.31 -15.35
N GLN A 562 -9.73 -79.68 -16.32
CA GLN A 562 -8.92 -78.72 -17.08
C GLN A 562 -9.78 -77.80 -17.96
N LEU A 563 -10.83 -78.34 -18.57
CA LEU A 563 -11.77 -77.58 -19.39
C LEU A 563 -12.53 -76.56 -18.55
N ALA A 564 -12.95 -76.93 -17.33
CA ALA A 564 -13.63 -76.02 -16.42
C ALA A 564 -12.76 -74.81 -16.06
N VAL A 565 -11.48 -75.05 -15.71
CA VAL A 565 -10.51 -73.99 -15.41
C VAL A 565 -10.28 -73.09 -16.64
N ALA A 566 -10.13 -73.68 -17.82
CA ALA A 566 -9.89 -72.94 -19.05
C ALA A 566 -11.09 -72.05 -19.45
N ILE A 567 -12.33 -72.54 -19.28
CA ILE A 567 -13.56 -71.77 -19.52
C ILE A 567 -13.63 -70.53 -18.62
N GLU A 568 -13.28 -70.66 -17.35
CA GLU A 568 -13.29 -69.52 -16.43
C GLU A 568 -12.17 -68.53 -16.71
N ASN A 569 -10.99 -69.02 -17.08
CA ASN A 569 -9.89 -68.13 -17.50
C ASN A 569 -10.29 -67.31 -18.73
N ALA A 570 -10.92 -67.92 -19.74
CA ALA A 570 -11.45 -67.22 -20.90
C ALA A 570 -12.51 -66.17 -20.51
N ARG A 571 -13.43 -66.52 -19.60
CA ARG A 571 -14.46 -65.60 -19.08
C ARG A 571 -13.85 -64.43 -18.31
N LEU A 572 -12.89 -64.68 -17.42
CA LEU A 572 -12.19 -63.66 -16.63
C LEU A 572 -11.37 -62.72 -17.53
N TYR A 573 -10.73 -63.24 -18.57
CA TYR A 573 -9.98 -62.45 -19.54
C TYR A 573 -10.88 -61.49 -20.32
N GLN A 574 -12.03 -61.96 -20.83
CA GLN A 574 -13.01 -61.10 -21.49
C GLN A 574 -13.54 -59.99 -20.56
N GLN A 575 -13.80 -60.30 -19.28
CA GLN A 575 -14.21 -59.31 -18.28
C GLN A 575 -13.11 -58.26 -18.02
N ALA A 576 -11.85 -58.71 -17.86
CA ALA A 576 -10.72 -57.81 -17.65
C ALA A 576 -10.49 -56.89 -18.85
N GLN A 577 -10.63 -57.39 -20.09
CA GLN A 577 -10.46 -56.59 -21.29
C GLN A 577 -11.56 -55.53 -21.43
N SER A 578 -12.83 -55.87 -21.17
CA SER A 578 -13.92 -54.88 -21.16
C SER A 578 -13.76 -53.82 -20.07
N ALA A 579 -13.26 -54.21 -18.88
CA ALA A 579 -12.96 -53.26 -17.80
C ALA A 579 -11.79 -52.32 -18.15
N LEU A 580 -10.77 -52.82 -18.86
CA LEU A 580 -9.63 -52.02 -19.31
C LEU A 580 -10.06 -50.96 -20.34
N GLU A 581 -10.86 -51.34 -21.34
CA GLU A 581 -11.41 -50.41 -22.33
C GLU A 581 -12.27 -49.32 -21.69
N GLU A 582 -13.08 -49.67 -20.70
CA GLU A 582 -13.90 -48.71 -19.96
C GLU A 582 -13.06 -47.72 -19.15
N THR A 583 -12.01 -48.20 -18.48
CA THR A 583 -11.09 -47.37 -17.70
C THR A 583 -10.26 -46.46 -18.60
N GLN A 584 -9.82 -46.94 -19.77
CA GLN A 584 -9.08 -46.13 -20.75
C GLN A 584 -9.94 -44.98 -21.30
N ALA A 585 -11.21 -45.23 -21.61
CA ALA A 585 -12.12 -44.18 -22.07
C ALA A 585 -12.34 -43.09 -21.00
N LEU A 586 -12.52 -43.48 -19.73
CA LEU A 586 -12.64 -42.54 -18.61
C LEU A 586 -11.34 -41.75 -18.37
N TYR A 587 -10.18 -42.40 -18.51
CA TYR A 587 -8.87 -41.74 -18.40
C TYR A 587 -8.67 -40.68 -19.48
N LEU A 588 -8.98 -40.99 -20.75
CA LEU A 588 -8.89 -40.01 -21.85
C LEU A 588 -9.82 -38.82 -21.64
N ALA A 589 -11.07 -39.07 -21.21
CA ALA A 589 -12.03 -38.02 -20.88
C ALA A 589 -11.53 -37.12 -19.74
N THR A 590 -10.98 -37.72 -18.68
CA THR A 590 -10.39 -36.99 -17.54
C THR A 590 -9.20 -36.14 -17.98
N ARG A 591 -8.29 -36.70 -18.79
CA ARG A 591 -7.11 -35.99 -19.30
C ARG A 591 -7.53 -34.76 -20.09
N ASP A 592 -8.44 -34.93 -21.05
CA ASP A 592 -8.87 -33.83 -21.91
C ASP A 592 -9.62 -32.75 -21.11
N LEU A 593 -10.46 -33.15 -20.13
CA LEU A 593 -11.09 -32.24 -19.18
C LEU A 593 -10.06 -31.43 -18.37
N THR A 594 -9.07 -32.10 -17.77
CA THR A 594 -8.03 -31.42 -16.97
C THR A 594 -7.10 -30.53 -17.79
N SER A 595 -6.99 -30.79 -19.09
CA SER A 595 -6.18 -29.98 -20.03
C SER A 595 -6.90 -28.75 -20.58
N ALA A 596 -8.19 -28.60 -20.28
CA ALA A 596 -8.97 -27.47 -20.75
C ALA A 596 -8.41 -26.14 -20.23
N THR A 597 -8.33 -25.12 -21.10
CA THR A 597 -7.81 -23.78 -20.78
C THR A 597 -8.89 -22.74 -20.45
N SER A 598 -10.17 -23.13 -20.53
CA SER A 598 -11.30 -22.28 -20.15
C SER A 598 -12.49 -23.14 -19.75
N ILE A 599 -13.46 -22.51 -19.08
CA ILE A 599 -14.71 -23.15 -18.69
C ILE A 599 -15.47 -23.71 -19.91
N GLU A 600 -15.36 -23.06 -21.06
CA GLU A 600 -15.99 -23.44 -22.32
C GLU A 600 -15.29 -24.64 -22.96
N VAL A 601 -13.95 -24.69 -22.90
CA VAL A 601 -13.17 -25.83 -23.37
C VAL A 601 -13.45 -27.04 -22.47
N ALA A 602 -13.55 -26.86 -21.15
CA ALA A 602 -13.90 -27.91 -20.20
C ALA A 602 -15.32 -28.44 -20.43
N ALA A 603 -16.30 -27.55 -20.61
CA ALA A 603 -17.68 -27.91 -20.93
C ALA A 603 -17.79 -28.66 -22.27
N ARG A 604 -17.04 -28.22 -23.28
CA ARG A 604 -16.97 -28.87 -24.60
C ARG A 604 -16.34 -30.26 -24.51
N ALA A 605 -15.25 -30.40 -23.74
CA ALA A 605 -14.62 -31.68 -23.49
C ALA A 605 -15.57 -32.64 -22.75
N LEU A 606 -16.27 -32.17 -21.70
CA LEU A 606 -17.28 -32.96 -20.98
C LEU A 606 -18.31 -33.55 -21.95
N LEU A 607 -18.94 -32.68 -22.74
CA LEU A 607 -20.02 -33.08 -23.66
C LEU A 607 -19.53 -33.99 -24.80
N ALA A 608 -18.25 -33.92 -25.19
CA ALA A 608 -17.68 -34.78 -26.24
C ALA A 608 -17.58 -36.26 -25.82
N TYR A 609 -17.49 -36.53 -24.52
CA TYR A 609 -17.35 -37.89 -23.97
C TYR A 609 -18.66 -38.44 -23.37
N LEU A 610 -19.76 -37.68 -23.44
CA LEU A 610 -21.06 -38.15 -22.97
C LEU A 610 -21.70 -39.13 -23.95
N PRO A 611 -22.45 -40.13 -23.43
CA PRO A 611 -23.16 -41.09 -24.25
C PRO A 611 -24.32 -40.42 -25.00
N THR A 612 -24.35 -40.58 -26.32
CA THR A 612 -25.38 -40.00 -27.20
C THR A 612 -26.54 -40.95 -27.48
N HIS A 613 -26.37 -42.24 -27.21
CA HIS A 613 -27.42 -43.24 -27.34
C HIS A 613 -28.45 -43.07 -26.22
N GLY A 614 -29.74 -43.09 -26.55
CA GLY A 614 -30.82 -42.95 -25.56
C GLY A 614 -31.08 -41.51 -25.05
N VAL A 615 -30.29 -40.51 -25.46
CA VAL A 615 -30.44 -39.08 -25.09
C VAL A 615 -30.60 -38.21 -26.33
N ASP A 616 -31.49 -37.22 -26.27
CA ASP A 616 -31.76 -36.31 -27.39
C ASP A 616 -31.09 -34.94 -27.20
N ARG A 617 -30.88 -34.50 -25.96
CA ARG A 617 -30.20 -33.23 -25.65
C ARG A 617 -29.47 -33.28 -24.31
N TYR A 618 -28.29 -32.65 -24.24
CA TYR A 618 -27.60 -32.31 -23.00
C TYR A 618 -27.52 -30.79 -22.84
N VAL A 619 -27.78 -30.29 -21.63
CA VAL A 619 -27.66 -28.87 -21.29
C VAL A 619 -26.77 -28.76 -20.05
N LEU A 620 -25.64 -28.06 -20.17
CA LEU A 620 -24.81 -27.70 -19.02
C LEU A 620 -25.21 -26.33 -18.50
N THR A 621 -25.60 -26.28 -17.23
CA THR A 621 -25.97 -25.07 -16.51
C THR A 621 -25.03 -24.86 -15.31
N LEU A 622 -24.58 -23.63 -15.11
CA LEU A 622 -23.74 -23.26 -13.96
C LEU A 622 -24.44 -22.20 -13.12
N VAL A 623 -24.20 -22.24 -11.82
CA VAL A 623 -24.62 -21.18 -10.88
C VAL A 623 -23.75 -19.95 -11.12
N GLU A 624 -24.37 -18.78 -11.24
CA GLU A 624 -23.65 -17.53 -11.52
C GLU A 624 -22.97 -16.97 -10.26
N ASP A 625 -23.70 -16.95 -9.14
CA ASP A 625 -23.21 -16.57 -7.83
C ASP A 625 -23.41 -17.73 -6.84
N LEU A 626 -22.31 -18.33 -6.41
CA LEU A 626 -22.29 -19.48 -5.50
C LEU A 626 -22.64 -19.09 -4.06
N GLU A 627 -22.52 -17.81 -3.70
CA GLU A 627 -22.84 -17.27 -2.38
C GLU A 627 -24.30 -16.79 -2.27
N ALA A 628 -25.00 -16.65 -3.41
CA ALA A 628 -26.40 -16.27 -3.43
C ALA A 628 -27.26 -17.26 -2.66
N ARG A 629 -28.24 -16.72 -1.91
CA ARG A 629 -29.28 -17.52 -1.26
C ARG A 629 -30.02 -18.34 -2.32
N LEU A 630 -30.54 -19.50 -1.93
CA LEU A 630 -31.28 -20.39 -2.84
C LEU A 630 -32.41 -19.67 -3.59
N GLU A 631 -33.09 -18.73 -2.93
CA GLU A 631 -34.20 -17.94 -3.47
C GLU A 631 -33.77 -16.90 -4.53
N ASP A 632 -32.50 -16.46 -4.50
CA ASP A 632 -31.93 -15.45 -5.40
C ASP A 632 -30.99 -16.07 -6.46
N ARG A 633 -30.93 -17.40 -6.52
CA ARG A 633 -29.97 -18.13 -7.36
C ARG A 633 -30.30 -17.99 -8.84
N VAL A 634 -29.29 -17.66 -9.64
CA VAL A 634 -29.39 -17.60 -11.10
C VAL A 634 -28.56 -18.72 -11.71
N LEU A 635 -29.19 -19.52 -12.59
CA LEU A 635 -28.51 -20.51 -13.41
C LEU A 635 -28.29 -19.95 -14.81
N GLN A 636 -27.08 -20.09 -15.33
CA GLN A 636 -26.76 -19.72 -16.70
C GLN A 636 -26.43 -20.97 -17.51
N SER A 637 -27.10 -21.17 -18.66
CA SER A 637 -26.69 -22.20 -19.60
C SER A 637 -25.36 -21.82 -20.25
N ARG A 638 -24.39 -22.73 -20.23
CA ARG A 638 -23.07 -22.52 -20.83
C ARG A 638 -22.95 -23.17 -22.19
N LEU A 639 -23.43 -24.40 -22.30
CA LEU A 639 -23.30 -25.19 -23.52
C LEU A 639 -24.47 -26.16 -23.67
N ILE A 640 -24.89 -26.37 -24.92
CA ILE A 640 -25.98 -27.28 -25.26
C ILE A 640 -25.48 -28.22 -26.37
N TRP A 641 -25.69 -29.52 -26.16
CA TRP A 641 -25.57 -30.52 -27.22
C TRP A 641 -26.97 -31.01 -27.57
N ASP A 642 -27.34 -30.96 -28.84
CA ASP A 642 -28.60 -31.49 -29.34
C ASP A 642 -28.31 -32.51 -30.45
N ARG A 643 -29.09 -33.60 -30.51
CA ARG A 643 -28.88 -34.68 -31.47
C ARG A 643 -28.89 -34.19 -32.92
N ASP A 644 -29.76 -33.25 -33.26
CA ASP A 644 -29.93 -32.79 -34.65
C ASP A 644 -29.00 -31.64 -35.00
N ARG A 645 -28.63 -30.81 -34.01
CA ARG A 645 -27.81 -29.59 -34.22
C ARG A 645 -26.35 -29.74 -33.84
N GLY A 646 -25.98 -30.82 -33.13
CA GLY A 646 -24.67 -30.95 -32.52
C GLY A 646 -24.46 -29.96 -31.37
N LEU A 647 -23.21 -29.56 -31.16
CA LEU A 647 -22.78 -28.75 -30.01
C LEU A 647 -22.84 -27.25 -30.32
N PHE A 648 -23.53 -26.45 -29.49
CA PHE A 648 -23.61 -25.00 -29.64
C PHE A 648 -23.72 -24.28 -28.28
N THR A 649 -23.50 -22.97 -28.28
CA THR A 649 -23.61 -22.09 -27.10
C THR A 649 -24.88 -21.26 -27.15
N ASP A 650 -25.62 -21.22 -26.04
CA ASP A 650 -26.79 -20.37 -25.84
C ASP A 650 -26.77 -19.89 -24.38
N LEU A 651 -26.43 -18.62 -24.16
CA LEU A 651 -26.17 -18.02 -22.84
C LEU A 651 -27.46 -17.45 -22.22
N ARG A 652 -28.45 -18.31 -21.98
CA ARG A 652 -29.67 -17.93 -21.26
C ARG A 652 -29.45 -17.96 -19.75
N ARG A 653 -29.92 -16.92 -19.06
CA ARG A 653 -30.03 -16.87 -17.60
C ARG A 653 -31.43 -17.31 -17.21
N TYR A 654 -31.53 -18.11 -16.17
CA TYR A 654 -32.77 -18.62 -15.59
C TYR A 654 -32.81 -18.19 -14.13
N THR A 655 -33.83 -17.41 -13.79
CA THR A 655 -34.07 -16.94 -12.42
C THR A 655 -35.04 -17.86 -11.68
N THR A 656 -35.06 -17.78 -10.34
CA THR A 656 -36.00 -18.55 -9.50
C THR A 656 -37.47 -18.22 -9.80
N ALA A 657 -37.74 -17.02 -10.31
CA ALA A 657 -39.06 -16.60 -10.77
C ALA A 657 -39.51 -17.31 -12.06
N GLU A 658 -38.57 -17.63 -12.96
CA GLU A 658 -38.87 -18.29 -14.25
C GLU A 658 -38.88 -19.81 -14.15
N LEU A 659 -37.99 -20.37 -13.31
CA LEU A 659 -37.86 -21.81 -13.07
C LEU A 659 -37.72 -22.07 -11.57
N PRO A 660 -38.83 -22.21 -10.82
CA PRO A 660 -38.80 -22.41 -9.37
C PRO A 660 -38.01 -23.65 -8.94
N ILE A 661 -37.87 -24.65 -9.81
CA ILE A 661 -37.05 -25.85 -9.58
C ILE A 661 -35.59 -25.55 -9.23
N ILE A 662 -35.03 -24.39 -9.63
CA ILE A 662 -33.64 -24.03 -9.34
C ILE A 662 -33.41 -23.54 -7.90
N ALA A 663 -34.48 -23.13 -7.20
CA ALA A 663 -34.45 -22.72 -5.80
C ALA A 663 -34.48 -23.92 -4.83
N ARG A 664 -34.69 -25.14 -5.34
CA ARG A 664 -34.68 -26.34 -4.51
C ARG A 664 -33.26 -26.72 -4.09
N GLU A 665 -33.18 -27.37 -2.93
CA GLU A 665 -31.93 -27.83 -2.38
C GLU A 665 -31.32 -28.95 -3.26
N PRO A 666 -30.10 -28.77 -3.79
CA PRO A 666 -29.50 -29.74 -4.70
C PRO A 666 -29.10 -31.02 -3.96
N THR A 667 -29.35 -32.18 -4.59
CA THR A 667 -28.94 -33.50 -4.09
C THR A 667 -27.55 -33.87 -4.63
N ARG A 668 -26.86 -34.80 -3.96
CA ARG A 668 -25.63 -35.43 -4.50
C ARG A 668 -25.91 -36.59 -5.44
N GLU A 669 -27.09 -37.20 -5.33
CA GLU A 669 -27.54 -38.23 -6.26
C GLU A 669 -28.20 -37.62 -7.50
N PRO A 670 -28.09 -38.25 -8.68
CA PRO A 670 -28.79 -37.80 -9.87
C PRO A 670 -30.31 -37.92 -9.70
N ILE A 671 -31.04 -36.91 -10.18
CA ILE A 671 -32.51 -36.89 -10.11
C ILE A 671 -33.07 -37.30 -11.46
N PHE A 672 -33.98 -38.27 -11.47
CA PHE A 672 -34.64 -38.75 -12.69
C PHE A 672 -36.11 -38.38 -12.69
N VAL A 673 -36.55 -37.76 -13.79
CA VAL A 673 -37.94 -37.43 -14.07
C VAL A 673 -38.35 -38.25 -15.29
N PRO A 674 -38.94 -39.44 -15.10
CA PRO A 674 -39.30 -40.35 -16.20
C PRO A 674 -40.44 -39.81 -17.08
N ASP A 675 -41.34 -38.99 -16.54
CA ASP A 675 -42.39 -38.31 -17.31
C ASP A 675 -42.73 -36.93 -16.74
N VAL A 676 -42.29 -35.88 -17.42
CA VAL A 676 -42.49 -34.47 -17.03
C VAL A 676 -43.97 -34.14 -16.81
N ALA A 677 -44.88 -34.76 -17.57
CA ALA A 677 -46.31 -34.44 -17.50
C ALA A 677 -46.95 -34.91 -16.19
N THR A 678 -46.44 -36.00 -15.60
CA THR A 678 -47.10 -36.68 -14.46
C THR A 678 -46.24 -36.70 -13.19
N ASP A 679 -44.95 -36.40 -13.28
CA ASP A 679 -44.05 -36.51 -12.14
C ASP A 679 -44.37 -35.49 -11.03
N PRO A 680 -44.59 -35.95 -9.77
CA PRO A 680 -44.93 -35.09 -8.65
C PRO A 680 -43.74 -34.27 -8.13
N TRP A 681 -42.51 -34.59 -8.53
CA TRP A 681 -41.32 -33.85 -8.15
C TRP A 681 -41.29 -32.45 -8.80
N LEU A 682 -41.91 -32.24 -9.98
CA LEU A 682 -41.96 -30.92 -10.63
C LEU A 682 -43.09 -30.01 -10.12
N ASP A 683 -42.76 -28.73 -9.90
CA ASP A 683 -43.74 -27.66 -9.75
C ASP A 683 -44.42 -27.31 -11.09
N GLU A 684 -45.56 -26.63 -11.02
CA GLU A 684 -46.41 -26.37 -12.19
C GLU A 684 -45.78 -25.39 -13.21
N VAL A 685 -44.97 -24.43 -12.74
CA VAL A 685 -44.27 -23.45 -13.59
C VAL A 685 -43.16 -24.15 -14.36
N SER A 686 -42.30 -24.90 -13.65
CA SER A 686 -41.23 -25.68 -14.28
C SER A 686 -41.79 -26.75 -15.21
N ARG A 687 -42.90 -27.42 -14.85
CA ARG A 687 -43.57 -28.40 -15.73
C ARG A 687 -43.99 -27.77 -17.04
N SER A 688 -44.65 -26.60 -16.96
CA SER A 688 -45.10 -25.86 -18.13
C SER A 688 -43.93 -25.46 -19.03
N PHE A 689 -42.82 -25.01 -18.43
CA PHE A 689 -41.59 -24.68 -19.14
C PHE A 689 -41.03 -25.88 -19.93
N TYR A 690 -40.85 -27.04 -19.29
CA TYR A 690 -40.29 -28.23 -19.95
C TYR A 690 -41.21 -28.79 -21.04
N LEU A 691 -42.53 -28.79 -20.81
CA LEU A 691 -43.52 -29.23 -21.81
C LEU A 691 -43.56 -28.29 -23.03
N GLN A 692 -43.45 -26.97 -22.84
CA GLN A 692 -43.35 -26.00 -23.93
C GLN A 692 -42.13 -26.27 -24.81
N HIS A 693 -41.03 -26.73 -24.21
CA HIS A 693 -39.80 -27.12 -24.91
C HIS A 693 -39.80 -28.59 -25.38
N ARG A 694 -40.96 -29.28 -25.32
CA ARG A 694 -41.18 -30.66 -25.77
C ARG A 694 -40.31 -31.72 -25.08
N VAL A 695 -39.87 -31.44 -23.85
CA VAL A 695 -39.13 -32.40 -23.02
C VAL A 695 -40.13 -33.34 -22.38
N ARG A 696 -39.98 -34.65 -22.63
CA ARG A 696 -40.87 -35.68 -22.09
C ARG A 696 -40.33 -36.32 -20.82
N SER A 697 -39.00 -36.42 -20.71
CA SER A 697 -38.30 -36.91 -19.53
C SER A 697 -36.95 -36.23 -19.45
N PHE A 698 -36.39 -36.08 -18.25
CA PHE A 698 -35.02 -35.58 -18.08
C PHE A 698 -34.34 -36.20 -16.86
N ALA A 699 -33.01 -36.15 -16.87
CA ALA A 699 -32.16 -36.53 -15.74
C ALA A 699 -31.24 -35.36 -15.40
N LEU A 700 -31.17 -35.02 -14.11
CA LEU A 700 -30.32 -33.96 -13.57
C LEU A 700 -29.13 -34.60 -12.88
N PHE A 701 -27.94 -34.36 -13.43
CA PHE A 701 -26.67 -34.78 -12.83
C PHE A 701 -26.04 -33.57 -12.13
N PRO A 702 -25.87 -33.61 -10.80
CA PRO A 702 -25.36 -32.48 -10.05
C PRO A 702 -23.84 -32.36 -10.22
N LEU A 703 -23.33 -31.14 -10.35
CA LEU A 703 -21.90 -30.86 -10.36
C LEU A 703 -21.46 -30.42 -8.96
N TRP A 704 -20.92 -31.35 -8.18
CA TRP A 704 -20.38 -31.08 -6.83
C TRP A 704 -18.86 -31.08 -6.84
N ALA A 705 -18.26 -30.07 -6.23
CA ALA A 705 -16.84 -30.05 -5.90
C ALA A 705 -16.70 -29.80 -4.40
N GLY A 706 -16.31 -30.83 -3.65
CA GLY A 706 -16.35 -30.79 -2.19
C GLY A 706 -17.79 -30.62 -1.65
N GLU A 707 -18.03 -29.56 -0.89
CA GLU A 707 -19.35 -29.19 -0.35
C GLU A 707 -20.04 -28.08 -1.16
N THR A 708 -19.49 -27.67 -2.30
CA THR A 708 -20.06 -26.61 -3.13
C THR A 708 -20.76 -27.19 -4.34
N PHE A 709 -21.99 -26.75 -4.58
CA PHE A 709 -22.79 -27.10 -5.76
C PHE A 709 -22.57 -26.08 -6.88
N TRP A 710 -22.09 -26.54 -8.03
CA TRP A 710 -21.69 -25.68 -9.15
C TRP A 710 -22.74 -25.55 -10.24
N GLY A 711 -23.68 -26.49 -10.34
CA GLY A 711 -24.72 -26.47 -11.36
C GLY A 711 -25.20 -27.86 -11.76
N TRP A 712 -25.94 -27.95 -12.86
CA TRP A 712 -26.53 -29.18 -13.36
C TRP A 712 -26.07 -29.50 -14.78
N LEU A 713 -25.75 -30.76 -15.04
CA LEU A 713 -25.75 -31.35 -16.36
C LEU A 713 -27.10 -32.04 -16.56
N ILE A 714 -27.88 -31.56 -17.53
CA ILE A 714 -29.25 -32.00 -17.75
C ILE A 714 -29.29 -32.86 -19.01
N ALA A 715 -29.58 -34.15 -18.88
CA ALA A 715 -29.89 -35.03 -20.00
C ALA A 715 -31.40 -34.97 -20.28
N GLN A 716 -31.81 -34.81 -21.53
CA GLN A 716 -33.22 -34.67 -21.91
C GLN A 716 -33.60 -35.66 -23.01
N GLY A 717 -34.76 -36.28 -22.82
CA GLY A 717 -35.50 -36.99 -23.87
C GLY A 717 -36.52 -36.02 -24.48
N VAL A 718 -36.27 -35.62 -25.73
CA VAL A 718 -37.11 -34.65 -26.45
C VAL A 718 -38.02 -35.47 -27.36
N HIS A 719 -39.34 -35.33 -27.18
CA HIS A 719 -40.38 -36.18 -27.80
C HIS A 719 -40.50 -37.63 -27.29
N ARG A 720 -39.43 -38.23 -26.76
CA ARG A 720 -39.40 -39.60 -26.24
C ARG A 720 -38.76 -39.67 -24.84
N PRO A 721 -39.03 -40.74 -24.07
CA PRO A 721 -38.38 -40.95 -22.78
C PRO A 721 -36.88 -41.23 -22.94
N LEU A 722 -36.10 -40.89 -21.91
CA LEU A 722 -34.69 -41.25 -21.78
C LEU A 722 -34.55 -42.77 -21.63
N GLU A 723 -33.59 -43.34 -22.35
CA GLU A 723 -33.19 -44.74 -22.23
C GLU A 723 -31.75 -44.80 -21.72
N LEU A 724 -31.58 -44.77 -20.38
CA LEU A 724 -30.27 -44.81 -19.73
C LEU A 724 -30.13 -46.09 -18.92
N GLU A 725 -29.10 -46.89 -19.22
CA GLU A 725 -28.70 -48.06 -18.43
C GLU A 725 -27.91 -47.63 -17.17
N ASP A 726 -27.96 -48.43 -16.11
CA ASP A 726 -27.24 -48.17 -14.85
C ASP A 726 -25.73 -47.94 -15.03
N ARG A 727 -25.09 -48.63 -15.99
CA ARG A 727 -23.67 -48.45 -16.30
C ARG A 727 -23.41 -47.06 -16.90
N THR A 728 -24.33 -46.58 -17.74
CA THR A 728 -24.27 -45.27 -18.40
C THR A 728 -24.46 -44.15 -17.38
N ILE A 729 -25.38 -44.32 -16.42
CA ILE A 729 -25.62 -43.36 -15.34
C ILE A 729 -24.35 -43.18 -14.50
N ARG A 730 -23.72 -44.28 -14.06
CA ARG A 730 -22.46 -44.22 -13.29
C ARG A 730 -21.32 -43.53 -14.06
N ARG A 731 -21.24 -43.75 -15.37
CA ARG A 731 -20.26 -43.09 -16.24
C ARG A 731 -20.49 -41.58 -16.32
N VAL A 732 -21.72 -41.14 -16.58
CA VAL A 732 -22.05 -39.71 -16.64
C VAL A 732 -21.76 -39.04 -15.30
N GLN A 733 -22.09 -39.71 -14.19
CA GLN A 733 -21.84 -39.19 -12.85
C GLN A 733 -20.33 -39.03 -12.55
N ALA A 734 -19.50 -40.01 -12.89
CA ALA A 734 -18.04 -39.91 -12.72
C ALA A 734 -17.43 -38.76 -13.55
N LEU A 735 -17.96 -38.51 -14.75
CA LEU A 735 -17.54 -37.39 -15.59
C LEU A 735 -18.00 -36.05 -15.03
N THR A 736 -19.21 -35.94 -14.50
CA THR A 736 -19.69 -34.71 -13.87
C THR A 736 -18.94 -34.37 -12.59
N ASP A 737 -18.57 -35.37 -11.78
CA ASP A 737 -17.77 -35.16 -10.57
C ASP A 737 -16.38 -34.60 -10.93
N THR A 738 -15.74 -35.20 -11.95
CA THR A 738 -14.45 -34.74 -12.46
C THR A 738 -14.54 -33.33 -13.04
N ALA A 739 -15.58 -33.07 -13.83
CA ALA A 739 -15.82 -31.76 -14.42
C ALA A 739 -16.06 -30.70 -13.34
N ALA A 740 -16.82 -30.99 -12.29
CA ALA A 740 -17.07 -30.05 -11.20
C ALA A 740 -15.76 -29.57 -10.53
N VAL A 741 -14.82 -30.48 -10.28
CA VAL A 741 -13.49 -30.14 -9.71
C VAL A 741 -12.67 -29.28 -10.68
N VAL A 742 -12.68 -29.60 -11.97
CA VAL A 742 -11.96 -28.80 -12.98
C VAL A 742 -12.56 -27.39 -13.12
N LEU A 743 -13.89 -27.30 -13.13
CA LEU A 743 -14.62 -26.02 -13.19
C LEU A 743 -14.37 -25.19 -11.93
N GLN A 744 -14.29 -25.81 -10.74
CA GLN A 744 -13.89 -25.15 -9.50
C GLN A 744 -12.51 -24.50 -9.61
N ASN A 745 -11.52 -25.26 -10.06
CA ASN A 745 -10.14 -24.77 -10.16
C ASN A 745 -10.03 -23.59 -11.13
N TRP A 746 -10.71 -23.66 -12.27
CA TRP A 746 -10.72 -22.55 -13.24
C TRP A 746 -11.40 -21.30 -12.70
N ARG A 747 -12.53 -21.43 -11.99
CA ARG A 747 -13.19 -20.29 -11.37
C ARG A 747 -12.32 -19.64 -10.30
N LEU A 748 -11.60 -20.45 -9.51
CA LEU A 748 -10.66 -19.95 -8.51
C LEU A 748 -9.53 -19.15 -9.16
N PHE A 749 -9.03 -19.60 -10.32
CA PHE A 749 -8.00 -18.91 -11.09
C PHE A 749 -8.52 -17.57 -11.67
N GLU A 750 -9.71 -17.55 -12.28
CA GLU A 750 -10.35 -16.30 -12.74
C GLU A 750 -10.52 -15.29 -11.60
N LEU A 751 -11.01 -15.76 -10.44
CA LEU A 751 -11.19 -14.92 -9.25
C LEU A 751 -9.87 -14.37 -8.73
N LEU A 752 -8.80 -15.19 -8.74
CA LEU A 752 -7.45 -14.78 -8.36
C LEU A 752 -6.90 -13.71 -9.31
N GLU A 753 -7.02 -13.89 -10.62
CA GLU A 753 -6.61 -12.88 -11.59
C GLU A 753 -7.40 -11.57 -11.42
N GLN A 754 -8.70 -11.66 -11.20
CA GLN A 754 -9.55 -10.50 -10.98
C GLN A 754 -9.15 -9.76 -9.70
N ARG A 755 -8.95 -10.48 -8.58
CA ARG A 755 -8.47 -9.87 -7.33
C ARG A 755 -7.08 -9.24 -7.47
N LEU A 756 -6.18 -9.85 -8.24
CA LEU A 756 -4.86 -9.27 -8.53
C LEU A 756 -4.97 -7.98 -9.35
N ARG A 757 -5.87 -7.92 -10.34
CA ARG A 757 -6.17 -6.70 -11.09
C ARG A 757 -6.75 -5.60 -10.20
N GLU A 758 -7.73 -5.94 -9.35
CA GLU A 758 -8.32 -5.02 -8.39
C GLU A 758 -7.30 -4.46 -7.40
N GLN A 759 -6.46 -5.33 -6.81
CA GLN A 759 -5.39 -4.90 -5.90
C GLN A 759 -4.36 -4.02 -6.59
N SER A 760 -3.98 -4.33 -7.83
CA SER A 760 -3.03 -3.52 -8.59
C SER A 760 -3.59 -2.12 -8.87
N LEU A 761 -4.86 -2.04 -9.28
CA LEU A 761 -5.55 -0.76 -9.49
C LEU A 761 -5.64 0.05 -8.18
N LEU A 762 -6.02 -0.59 -7.06
CA LEU A 762 -6.08 0.07 -5.76
C LEU A 762 -4.71 0.61 -5.33
N TYR A 763 -3.63 -0.15 -5.57
CA TYR A 763 -2.26 0.28 -5.25
C TYR A 763 -1.81 1.43 -6.14
N GLU A 764 -2.04 1.34 -7.45
CA GLU A 764 -1.70 2.40 -8.41
C GLU A 764 -2.43 3.71 -8.08
N VAL A 765 -3.73 3.63 -7.77
CA VAL A 765 -4.53 4.79 -7.35
C VAL A 765 -4.01 5.34 -6.01
N ALA A 766 -3.75 4.48 -5.01
CA ALA A 766 -3.25 4.93 -3.72
C ALA A 766 -1.87 5.60 -3.83
N ALA A 767 -0.95 5.05 -4.63
CA ALA A 767 0.36 5.63 -4.91
C ALA A 767 0.22 6.97 -5.64
N SER A 768 -0.61 7.02 -6.68
CA SER A 768 -0.89 8.23 -7.44
C SER A 768 -1.49 9.34 -6.58
N LEU A 769 -2.38 9.01 -5.62
CA LEU A 769 -2.93 9.98 -4.68
C LEU A 769 -1.92 10.44 -3.62
N ALA A 770 -0.98 9.56 -3.22
CA ALA A 770 0.06 9.89 -2.26
C ALA A 770 1.15 10.83 -2.83
N GLU A 771 1.39 10.76 -4.14
CA GLU A 771 2.36 11.63 -4.85
C GLU A 771 1.82 13.03 -5.16
N ALA A 772 0.52 13.25 -5.03
CA ALA A 772 -0.10 14.52 -5.39
C ALA A 772 0.34 15.63 -4.43
N SER A 773 0.73 16.77 -5.00
CA SER A 773 1.36 17.88 -4.27
C SER A 773 0.36 18.92 -3.75
N GLY A 774 -0.92 18.81 -4.12
CA GLY A 774 -1.97 19.74 -3.70
C GLY A 774 -3.39 19.21 -3.95
N LEU A 775 -4.38 19.89 -3.36
CA LEU A 775 -5.79 19.47 -3.37
C LEU A 775 -6.36 19.33 -4.79
N GLU A 776 -6.03 20.24 -5.70
CA GLU A 776 -6.53 20.23 -7.08
C GLU A 776 -6.04 19.01 -7.87
N GLU A 777 -4.77 18.64 -7.69
CA GLU A 777 -4.18 17.46 -8.32
C GLU A 777 -4.77 16.16 -7.75
N VAL A 778 -4.97 16.10 -6.43
CA VAL A 778 -5.66 14.97 -5.76
C VAL A 778 -7.06 14.77 -6.36
N LEU A 779 -7.83 15.85 -6.49
CA LEU A 779 -9.20 15.82 -7.00
C LEU A 779 -9.28 15.26 -8.43
N VAL A 780 -8.44 15.75 -9.35
CA VAL A 780 -8.41 15.27 -10.74
C VAL A 780 -7.99 13.80 -10.81
N ARG A 781 -7.00 13.39 -10.00
CA ARG A 781 -6.55 12.00 -9.94
C ARG A 781 -7.65 11.07 -9.40
N ILE A 782 -8.45 11.52 -8.43
CA ILE A 782 -9.63 10.79 -7.95
C ILE A 782 -10.63 10.60 -9.09
N CYS A 783 -11.07 11.67 -9.76
CA CYS A 783 -12.03 11.56 -10.86
C CYS A 783 -11.53 10.58 -11.94
N ARG A 784 -10.26 10.71 -12.35
CA ARG A 784 -9.64 9.80 -13.32
C ARG A 784 -9.63 8.35 -12.85
N ALA A 785 -9.31 8.09 -11.59
CA ALA A 785 -9.30 6.74 -11.01
C ALA A 785 -10.67 6.07 -11.06
N PHE A 786 -11.74 6.83 -10.76
CA PHE A 786 -13.10 6.30 -10.85
C PHE A 786 -13.55 6.08 -12.30
N THR A 787 -13.26 7.03 -13.20
CA THR A 787 -13.63 6.90 -14.62
C THR A 787 -12.91 5.72 -15.27
N VAL A 788 -11.59 5.62 -15.12
CA VAL A 788 -10.79 4.54 -15.73
C VAL A 788 -11.02 3.21 -15.00
N GLY A 789 -11.02 3.22 -13.66
CA GLY A 789 -11.11 2.01 -12.84
C GLY A 789 -12.45 1.29 -12.94
N LEU A 790 -13.55 2.04 -13.16
CA LEU A 790 -14.88 1.47 -13.36
C LEU A 790 -15.27 1.40 -14.85
N GLY A 791 -14.40 1.88 -15.75
CA GLY A 791 -14.68 1.95 -17.19
C GLY A 791 -15.92 2.79 -17.52
N ALA A 792 -16.09 3.91 -16.82
CA ALA A 792 -17.21 4.84 -16.97
C ALA A 792 -16.87 5.97 -17.98
N THR A 793 -17.84 6.81 -18.34
CA THR A 793 -17.61 7.92 -19.28
C THR A 793 -17.13 9.18 -18.58
N SER A 794 -17.62 9.46 -17.37
CA SER A 794 -17.13 10.57 -16.57
C SER A 794 -17.26 10.33 -15.08
N ALA A 795 -16.51 11.11 -14.30
CA ALA A 795 -16.65 11.14 -12.86
C ALA A 795 -16.49 12.55 -12.30
N TYR A 796 -17.21 12.83 -11.22
CA TYR A 796 -17.25 14.11 -10.54
C TYR A 796 -17.01 13.92 -9.06
N VAL A 797 -16.24 14.81 -8.44
CA VAL A 797 -16.13 14.91 -6.97
C VAL A 797 -16.97 16.10 -6.53
N ASN A 798 -17.93 15.84 -5.64
CA ASN A 798 -18.85 16.82 -5.10
C ASN A 798 -18.58 17.01 -3.60
N ARG A 799 -18.58 18.27 -3.17
CA ARG A 799 -18.35 18.66 -1.77
C ARG A 799 -19.63 19.18 -1.15
N GLU A 800 -19.93 18.74 0.08
CA GLU A 800 -21.04 19.29 0.86
C GLU A 800 -20.74 20.75 1.27
N THR A 801 -21.74 21.62 1.18
CA THR A 801 -21.63 23.00 1.68
C THR A 801 -21.61 23.05 3.21
N SER A 802 -21.00 24.08 3.79
CA SER A 802 -20.86 24.22 5.25
C SER A 802 -22.19 24.34 6.00
N ASP A 803 -23.25 24.77 5.32
CA ASP A 803 -24.62 24.83 5.85
C ASP A 803 -25.38 23.48 5.76
N GLY A 804 -24.79 22.47 5.11
CA GLY A 804 -25.37 21.14 4.91
C GLY A 804 -26.65 21.10 4.08
N GLN A 805 -26.95 22.17 3.31
CA GLN A 805 -28.18 22.27 2.51
C GLN A 805 -28.02 21.78 1.07
N GLY A 806 -26.79 21.67 0.58
CA GLY A 806 -26.50 21.24 -0.78
C GLY A 806 -25.06 20.80 -0.97
N PHE A 807 -24.67 20.70 -2.23
CA PHE A 807 -23.32 20.32 -2.64
C PHE A 807 -22.85 21.09 -3.87
N LEU A 808 -21.53 21.12 -4.05
CA LEU A 808 -20.83 21.80 -5.13
C LEU A 808 -19.95 20.80 -5.89
N SER A 809 -20.02 20.80 -7.22
CA SER A 809 -19.07 20.07 -8.07
C SER A 809 -17.71 20.76 -8.00
N ILE A 810 -16.69 20.10 -7.45
CA ILE A 810 -15.35 20.67 -7.23
C ILE A 810 -14.29 20.07 -8.14
N SER A 811 -14.60 18.98 -8.85
CA SER A 811 -13.73 18.40 -9.87
C SER A 811 -14.52 17.49 -10.80
N GLU A 812 -14.07 17.39 -12.04
CA GLU A 812 -14.69 16.58 -13.09
C GLU A 812 -13.59 15.95 -13.97
N PHE A 813 -13.87 14.77 -14.53
CA PHE A 813 -13.00 14.12 -15.51
C PHE A 813 -13.83 13.34 -16.54
N TYR A 814 -13.49 13.53 -17.82
CA TYR A 814 -14.17 12.89 -18.96
C TYR A 814 -13.24 11.91 -19.69
N ALA A 815 -13.73 10.69 -19.91
CA ALA A 815 -13.09 9.73 -20.80
C ALA A 815 -13.28 10.14 -22.28
N PRO A 816 -12.42 9.66 -23.20
CA PRO A 816 -12.59 9.88 -24.64
C PRO A 816 -13.97 9.49 -25.17
N GLU A 817 -14.59 8.47 -24.59
CA GLU A 817 -15.88 7.88 -24.96
C GLU A 817 -17.09 8.67 -24.44
N ALA A 818 -16.88 9.70 -23.61
CA ALA A 818 -17.96 10.54 -23.09
C ALA A 818 -18.68 11.31 -24.21
N SER A 819 -20.01 11.34 -24.12
CA SER A 819 -20.85 12.03 -25.12
C SER A 819 -20.56 13.54 -25.17
N PRO A 820 -20.79 14.23 -26.30
CA PRO A 820 -20.59 15.68 -26.38
C PRO A 820 -21.47 16.48 -25.40
N THR A 821 -22.67 15.96 -25.07
CA THR A 821 -23.60 16.57 -24.11
C THR A 821 -23.15 16.40 -22.66
N GLU A 822 -22.37 15.36 -22.36
CA GLU A 822 -21.83 15.11 -21.01
C GLU A 822 -20.62 16.00 -20.72
N ARG A 823 -19.86 16.40 -21.75
CA ARG A 823 -18.69 17.30 -21.64
C ARG A 823 -19.05 18.76 -21.31
N VAL A 824 -20.31 19.05 -21.02
CA VAL A 824 -20.73 20.36 -20.54
C VAL A 824 -20.38 20.44 -19.07
N SER A 825 -19.30 21.17 -18.77
CA SER A 825 -18.79 21.36 -17.40
C SER A 825 -19.86 21.92 -16.46
N ASP A 826 -19.97 21.32 -15.28
CA ASP A 826 -20.79 21.83 -14.18
C ASP A 826 -19.96 22.17 -12.93
N LEU A 827 -18.65 22.31 -13.11
CA LEU A 827 -17.71 22.73 -12.09
C LEU A 827 -18.18 24.06 -11.44
N GLY A 828 -18.32 24.06 -10.12
CA GLY A 828 -18.76 25.23 -9.35
C GLY A 828 -20.27 25.46 -9.33
N VAL A 829 -21.09 24.56 -9.90
CA VAL A 829 -22.56 24.63 -9.82
C VAL A 829 -23.04 24.09 -8.47
N TYR A 830 -23.93 24.84 -7.82
CA TYR A 830 -24.52 24.48 -6.53
C TYR A 830 -25.87 23.75 -6.70
N TYR A 831 -25.99 22.58 -6.09
CA TYR A 831 -27.19 21.75 -6.11
C TYR A 831 -27.78 21.61 -4.70
N ARG A 832 -29.08 21.86 -4.56
CA ARG A 832 -29.79 21.74 -3.27
C ARG A 832 -30.33 20.33 -3.09
N TYR A 833 -30.11 19.72 -1.93
CA TYR A 833 -30.63 18.38 -1.63
C TYR A 833 -32.18 18.33 -1.66
N ALA A 834 -32.84 19.45 -1.37
CA ALA A 834 -34.31 19.56 -1.45
C ALA A 834 -34.86 19.33 -2.86
N ASP A 835 -34.07 19.63 -3.90
CA ASP A 835 -34.48 19.49 -5.30
C ASP A 835 -34.20 18.08 -5.85
N TYR A 836 -33.37 17.29 -5.16
CA TYR A 836 -32.88 15.96 -5.58
C TYR A 836 -32.96 14.92 -4.44
N PRO A 837 -34.14 14.31 -4.19
CA PRO A 837 -34.40 13.41 -3.06
C PRO A 837 -33.49 12.17 -2.99
N LEU A 838 -33.03 11.63 -4.12
CA LEU A 838 -32.17 10.43 -4.14
C LEU A 838 -30.74 10.75 -3.70
N TYR A 839 -30.26 11.96 -3.98
CA TYR A 839 -29.00 12.46 -3.44
C TYR A 839 -29.08 12.65 -1.92
N ALA A 840 -30.20 13.21 -1.43
CA ALA A 840 -30.46 13.32 0.00
C ALA A 840 -30.50 11.93 0.69
N ARG A 841 -31.14 10.94 0.05
CA ARG A 841 -31.18 9.56 0.54
C ARG A 841 -29.80 8.90 0.59
N MET A 842 -28.94 9.12 -0.40
CA MET A 842 -27.56 8.61 -0.39
C MET A 842 -26.76 9.22 0.77
N ARG A 843 -26.90 10.53 1.00
CA ARG A 843 -26.29 11.22 2.14
C ARG A 843 -26.74 10.64 3.49
N GLU A 844 -28.04 10.40 3.66
CA GLU A 844 -28.60 9.84 4.91
C GLU A 844 -28.21 8.37 5.12
N SER A 845 -28.33 7.55 4.08
CA SER A 845 -28.06 6.11 4.15
C SER A 845 -26.58 5.77 4.15
N ARG A 846 -25.72 6.65 3.61
CA ARG A 846 -24.29 6.43 3.39
C ARG A 846 -24.00 5.15 2.59
N GLN A 847 -24.94 4.77 1.73
CA GLN A 847 -24.79 3.64 0.82
C GLN A 847 -24.73 4.14 -0.62
N PRO A 848 -23.98 3.45 -1.49
CA PRO A 848 -23.94 3.82 -2.90
C PRO A 848 -25.31 3.57 -3.55
N LEU A 849 -25.71 4.44 -4.48
CA LEU A 849 -26.96 4.31 -5.23
C LEU A 849 -26.67 4.28 -6.73
N VAL A 850 -27.21 3.28 -7.41
CA VAL A 850 -27.20 3.22 -8.89
C VAL A 850 -28.52 3.76 -9.40
N LEU A 851 -28.46 4.83 -10.19
CA LEU A 851 -29.62 5.49 -10.75
C LEU A 851 -29.63 5.28 -12.27
N ARG A 852 -30.69 4.65 -12.78
CA ARG A 852 -30.89 4.40 -14.22
C ARG A 852 -31.96 5.34 -14.75
N ARG A 853 -31.70 5.93 -15.91
CA ARG A 853 -32.55 6.97 -16.48
C ARG A 853 -33.97 6.49 -16.74
N SER A 854 -34.14 5.33 -17.36
CA SER A 854 -35.46 4.76 -17.70
C SER A 854 -36.33 4.53 -16.46
N GLU A 855 -35.73 4.06 -15.36
CA GLU A 855 -36.43 3.83 -14.09
C GLU A 855 -36.84 5.14 -13.42
N LEU A 856 -35.97 6.15 -13.44
CA LEU A 856 -36.26 7.47 -12.89
C LEU A 856 -37.35 8.21 -13.69
N GLU A 857 -37.31 8.10 -15.03
CA GLU A 857 -38.35 8.64 -15.92
C GLU A 857 -39.70 7.97 -15.65
N ALA A 858 -39.73 6.65 -15.45
CA ALA A 858 -40.94 5.91 -15.09
C ALA A 858 -41.51 6.30 -13.71
N GLN A 859 -40.64 6.67 -12.76
CA GLN A 859 -41.01 7.11 -11.41
C GLN A 859 -41.33 8.61 -11.32
N GLY A 860 -41.07 9.39 -12.39
CA GLY A 860 -41.24 10.85 -12.38
C GLY A 860 -40.27 11.59 -11.46
N ALA A 861 -39.10 11.00 -11.17
CA ALA A 861 -38.11 11.57 -10.26
C ALA A 861 -37.40 12.80 -10.88
N PRO A 862 -37.14 13.88 -10.10
CA PRO A 862 -36.49 15.09 -10.62
C PRO A 862 -35.07 14.83 -11.16
N GLU A 863 -34.35 13.83 -10.63
CA GLU A 863 -33.03 13.39 -11.09
C GLU A 863 -33.02 12.93 -12.55
N ALA A 864 -34.15 12.44 -13.08
CA ALA A 864 -34.27 12.07 -14.49
C ALA A 864 -33.99 13.27 -15.42
N LYS A 865 -34.41 14.47 -15.02
CA LYS A 865 -34.17 15.70 -15.79
C LYS A 865 -32.69 16.09 -15.76
N LEU A 866 -32.02 15.89 -14.63
CA LEU A 866 -30.58 16.15 -14.47
C LEU A 866 -29.77 15.22 -15.38
N LEU A 867 -30.04 13.90 -15.32
CA LEU A 867 -29.42 12.92 -16.22
C LEU A 867 -29.68 13.24 -17.69
N ALA A 868 -30.91 13.63 -18.04
CA ALA A 868 -31.28 14.00 -19.41
C ALA A 868 -30.55 15.25 -19.92
N GLN A 869 -30.34 16.25 -19.06
CA GLN A 869 -29.63 17.49 -19.40
C GLN A 869 -28.18 17.24 -19.84
N TYR A 870 -27.49 16.34 -19.14
CA TYR A 870 -26.08 16.01 -19.40
C TYR A 870 -25.90 14.72 -20.23
N GLY A 871 -26.99 14.11 -20.71
CA GLY A 871 -26.95 12.92 -21.58
C GLY A 871 -26.54 11.62 -20.90
N GLY A 872 -26.58 11.54 -19.56
CA GLY A 872 -26.30 10.33 -18.81
C GLY A 872 -27.40 9.28 -18.94
N GLN A 873 -27.02 8.00 -19.06
CA GLN A 873 -27.94 6.86 -19.04
C GLN A 873 -27.97 6.20 -17.66
N THR A 874 -26.83 6.18 -16.98
CA THR A 874 -26.71 5.67 -15.61
C THR A 874 -25.73 6.54 -14.83
N VAL A 875 -26.05 6.82 -13.57
CA VAL A 875 -25.10 7.41 -12.61
C VAL A 875 -25.01 6.55 -11.36
N LEU A 876 -23.79 6.30 -10.91
CA LEU A 876 -23.48 5.68 -9.63
C LEU A 876 -23.06 6.78 -8.65
N LEU A 877 -23.85 6.97 -7.61
CA LEU A 877 -23.57 7.89 -6.51
C LEU A 877 -22.84 7.15 -5.40
N ILE A 878 -21.69 7.67 -4.97
CA ILE A 878 -20.81 7.02 -3.99
C ILE A 878 -20.49 8.02 -2.87
N PRO A 879 -20.87 7.74 -1.61
CA PRO A 879 -20.62 8.66 -0.51
C PRO A 879 -19.12 8.70 -0.12
N LEU A 880 -18.59 9.91 0.09
CA LEU A 880 -17.27 10.13 0.67
C LEU A 880 -17.42 10.29 2.18
N THR A 881 -16.98 9.28 2.94
CA THR A 881 -17.10 9.27 4.39
C THR A 881 -15.77 8.98 5.07
N VAL A 882 -15.49 9.69 6.16
CA VAL A 882 -14.35 9.43 7.04
C VAL A 882 -14.85 9.41 8.48
N ARG A 883 -14.62 8.31 9.22
CA ARG A 883 -15.02 8.16 10.64
C ARG A 883 -16.49 8.61 10.89
N ASP A 884 -17.41 8.11 10.07
CA ASP A 884 -18.86 8.43 10.11
C ASP A 884 -19.28 9.87 9.77
N GLN A 885 -18.35 10.72 9.33
CA GLN A 885 -18.67 12.05 8.81
C GLN A 885 -18.78 12.01 7.28
N TYR A 886 -19.85 12.59 6.74
CA TYR A 886 -20.06 12.77 5.31
C TYR A 886 -19.35 14.06 4.86
N TYR A 887 -18.53 13.96 3.82
CA TYR A 887 -17.78 15.11 3.25
C TYR A 887 -18.35 15.55 1.89
N GLY A 888 -19.14 14.67 1.27
CA GLY A 888 -19.58 14.83 -0.11
C GLY A 888 -19.73 13.45 -0.76
N HIS A 889 -19.71 13.42 -2.08
CA HIS A 889 -19.89 12.20 -2.85
C HIS A 889 -19.15 12.26 -4.18
N ILE A 890 -18.94 11.09 -4.75
CA ILE A 890 -18.46 10.92 -6.12
C ILE A 890 -19.63 10.49 -6.98
N GLU A 891 -19.73 11.07 -8.16
CA GLU A 891 -20.67 10.65 -9.19
C GLU A 891 -19.91 10.01 -10.31
N VAL A 892 -20.31 8.81 -10.73
CA VAL A 892 -19.71 8.09 -11.86
C VAL A 892 -20.78 7.87 -12.90
N TRP A 893 -20.61 8.48 -14.06
CA TRP A 893 -21.63 8.53 -15.12
C TRP A 893 -21.25 7.59 -16.27
N ASP A 894 -22.26 6.98 -16.90
CA ASP A 894 -22.13 6.27 -18.18
C ASP A 894 -23.19 6.80 -19.16
N SER A 895 -22.72 7.46 -20.23
CA SER A 895 -23.59 7.98 -21.29
C SER A 895 -23.83 7.00 -22.44
N ARG A 896 -23.10 5.89 -22.51
CA ARG A 896 -23.12 4.99 -23.69
C ARG A 896 -24.34 4.10 -23.71
N GLN A 897 -24.69 3.54 -22.55
CA GLN A 897 -25.80 2.61 -22.38
C GLN A 897 -26.25 2.58 -20.92
N GLU A 898 -27.47 2.10 -20.66
CA GLU A 898 -27.86 1.76 -19.30
C GLU A 898 -27.05 0.56 -18.82
N ARG A 899 -26.22 0.79 -17.80
CA ARG A 899 -25.29 -0.19 -17.26
C ARG A 899 -25.76 -0.68 -15.90
N TRP A 900 -25.56 -1.96 -15.65
CA TRP A 900 -25.65 -2.54 -14.31
C TRP A 900 -24.26 -2.57 -13.69
N PHE A 901 -24.15 -2.08 -12.46
CA PHE A 901 -22.96 -2.24 -11.64
C PHE A 901 -23.11 -3.50 -10.77
N SER A 902 -22.16 -4.40 -10.88
CA SER A 902 -22.08 -5.62 -10.07
C SER A 902 -21.76 -5.31 -8.60
N GLY A 903 -22.06 -6.26 -7.71
CA GLY A 903 -21.70 -6.12 -6.29
C GLY A 903 -20.19 -5.98 -6.05
N GLU A 904 -19.36 -6.51 -6.93
CA GLU A 904 -17.90 -6.35 -6.89
C GLU A 904 -17.47 -4.92 -7.26
N GLU A 905 -18.03 -4.35 -8.33
CA GLU A 905 -17.74 -2.97 -8.74
C GLU A 905 -18.17 -1.96 -7.66
N LEU A 906 -19.30 -2.19 -6.99
CA LEU A 906 -19.74 -1.36 -5.87
C LEU A 906 -18.78 -1.44 -4.68
N ARG A 907 -18.24 -2.62 -4.37
CA ARG A 907 -17.22 -2.79 -3.32
C ARG A 907 -15.91 -2.09 -3.67
N LEU A 908 -15.46 -2.22 -4.92
CA LEU A 908 -14.27 -1.52 -5.42
C LEU A 908 -14.46 0.00 -5.35
N ALA A 909 -15.61 0.49 -5.82
CA ALA A 909 -15.98 1.90 -5.79
C ALA A 909 -15.98 2.46 -4.36
N MET A 910 -16.56 1.75 -3.39
CA MET A 910 -16.54 2.13 -1.97
C MET A 910 -15.13 2.13 -1.37
N THR A 911 -14.28 1.18 -1.78
CA THR A 911 -12.88 1.11 -1.33
C THR A 911 -12.08 2.29 -1.87
N LEU A 912 -12.22 2.59 -3.16
CA LEU A 912 -11.64 3.76 -3.80
C LEU A 912 -12.16 5.05 -3.14
N ALA A 913 -13.44 5.11 -2.79
CA ALA A 913 -14.05 6.29 -2.17
C ALA A 913 -13.52 6.53 -0.76
N SER A 914 -13.28 5.46 0.00
CA SER A 914 -12.67 5.53 1.33
C SER A 914 -11.22 6.07 1.24
N ASN A 915 -10.44 5.59 0.28
CA ASN A 915 -9.08 6.08 0.03
C ASN A 915 -9.08 7.55 -0.45
N ALA A 916 -9.99 7.89 -1.36
CA ALA A 916 -10.18 9.25 -1.86
C ALA A 916 -10.57 10.21 -0.73
N ALA A 917 -11.52 9.84 0.12
CA ALA A 917 -11.95 10.65 1.26
C ALA A 917 -10.80 10.90 2.25
N LEU A 918 -9.96 9.89 2.52
CA LEU A 918 -8.78 10.05 3.35
C LEU A 918 -7.71 10.95 2.72
N ALA A 919 -7.48 10.83 1.40
CA ALA A 919 -6.54 11.67 0.67
C ALA A 919 -7.00 13.13 0.64
N LEU A 920 -8.29 13.37 0.41
CA LEU A 920 -8.90 14.70 0.48
C LEU A 920 -8.75 15.31 1.87
N GLN A 921 -9.10 14.57 2.92
CA GLN A 921 -8.94 15.05 4.30
C GLN A 921 -7.49 15.43 4.62
N ARG A 922 -6.51 14.63 4.19
CA ARG A 922 -5.09 14.93 4.39
C ARG A 922 -4.65 16.18 3.64
N ALA A 923 -5.04 16.31 2.37
CA ALA A 923 -4.70 17.46 1.54
C ALA A 923 -5.30 18.77 2.09
N GLU A 924 -6.53 18.70 2.59
CA GLU A 924 -7.20 19.83 3.26
C GLU A 924 -6.50 20.21 4.56
N LEU A 925 -6.24 19.24 5.45
CA LEU A 925 -5.54 19.48 6.72
C LEU A 925 -4.14 20.06 6.51
N PHE A 926 -3.43 19.57 5.49
CA PHE A 926 -2.12 20.09 5.12
C PHE A 926 -2.21 21.54 4.63
N SER A 927 -3.15 21.84 3.73
CA SER A 927 -3.38 23.19 3.21
C SER A 927 -3.77 24.18 4.31
N GLU A 928 -4.60 23.74 5.26
CA GLU A 928 -5.00 24.52 6.43
C GLU A 928 -3.81 24.77 7.36
N THR A 929 -2.98 23.75 7.59
CA THR A 929 -1.75 23.87 8.39
C THR A 929 -0.74 24.83 7.76
N GLU A 930 -0.57 24.79 6.43
CA GLU A 930 0.28 25.74 5.71
C GLU A 930 -0.26 27.17 5.77
N ARG A 931 -1.57 27.37 5.58
CA ARG A 931 -2.22 28.68 5.74
C ARG A 931 -1.97 29.21 7.16
N ARG A 932 -2.16 28.37 8.17
CA ARG A 932 -1.91 28.72 9.58
C ARG A 932 -0.44 29.08 9.84
N ALA A 933 0.50 28.29 9.33
CA ALA A 933 1.93 28.57 9.49
C ALA A 933 2.31 29.91 8.86
N ARG A 934 1.80 30.21 7.65
CA ARG A 934 2.02 31.49 6.97
C ARG A 934 1.48 32.68 7.78
N LEU A 935 0.26 32.58 8.31
CA LEU A 935 -0.36 33.62 9.12
C LEU A 935 0.41 33.88 10.43
N LEU A 936 0.80 32.81 11.14
CA LEU A 936 1.59 32.94 12.37
C LEU A 936 2.98 33.50 12.12
N GLN A 937 3.64 33.10 11.03
CA GLN A 937 4.93 33.65 10.64
C GLN A 937 4.85 35.14 10.34
N ALA A 938 3.84 35.58 9.57
CA ALA A 938 3.62 36.99 9.28
C ALA A 938 3.34 37.79 10.56
N ALA A 939 2.54 37.25 11.49
CA ALA A 939 2.26 37.90 12.77
C ALA A 939 3.48 38.02 13.70
N ALA A 940 4.31 36.98 13.77
CA ALA A 940 5.55 37.00 14.53
C ALA A 940 6.56 38.01 13.95
N GLU A 941 6.63 38.12 12.63
CA GLU A 941 7.50 39.07 11.94
C GLU A 941 7.07 40.52 12.19
N VAL A 942 5.78 40.84 12.05
CA VAL A 942 5.22 42.18 12.38
C VAL A 942 5.55 42.55 13.83
N SER A 943 5.36 41.61 14.76
CA SER A 943 5.65 41.81 16.19
C SER A 943 7.14 42.05 16.45
N ARG A 944 8.02 41.35 15.73
CA ARG A 944 9.49 41.49 15.88
C ARG A 944 9.99 42.84 15.35
N ILE A 945 9.50 43.29 14.19
CA ILE A 945 9.90 44.58 13.60
C ILE A 945 9.48 45.72 14.52
N THR A 946 8.23 45.70 14.99
CA THR A 946 7.67 46.76 15.85
C THR A 946 8.28 46.79 17.25
N ALA A 947 8.70 45.64 17.81
CA ALA A 947 9.36 45.59 19.12
C ALA A 947 10.70 46.34 19.21
N THR A 948 11.32 46.69 18.07
CA THR A 948 12.57 47.47 18.05
C THR A 948 12.36 48.98 18.16
N ILE A 949 11.11 49.46 18.06
CA ILE A 949 10.78 50.88 18.07
C ILE A 949 10.48 51.31 19.51
N LEU A 950 11.31 52.20 20.06
CA LEU A 950 11.18 52.67 21.45
C LEU A 950 10.31 53.93 21.61
N ASP A 951 9.81 54.49 20.50
CA ASP A 951 8.86 55.59 20.49
C ASP A 951 7.43 55.05 20.34
N PRO A 952 6.52 55.30 21.31
CA PRO A 952 5.18 54.71 21.31
C PRO A 952 4.28 55.20 20.16
N GLU A 953 4.41 56.45 19.70
CA GLU A 953 3.58 56.95 18.59
C GLU A 953 4.07 56.42 17.24
N ARG A 954 5.39 56.39 17.07
CA ARG A 954 6.03 55.85 15.87
C ARG A 954 5.79 54.35 15.75
N LEU A 955 5.90 53.60 16.85
CA LEU A 955 5.67 52.14 16.88
C LEU A 955 4.30 51.80 16.30
N MET A 956 3.23 52.43 16.80
CA MET A 956 1.88 52.10 16.34
C MET A 956 1.59 52.61 14.94
N SER A 957 2.18 53.73 14.53
CA SER A 957 2.04 54.25 13.17
C SER A 957 2.69 53.32 12.14
N GLU A 958 3.88 52.79 12.43
CA GLU A 958 4.54 51.80 11.56
C GLU A 958 3.86 50.42 11.65
N ALA A 959 3.36 50.02 12.82
CA ALA A 959 2.65 48.76 13.00
C ALA A 959 1.40 48.66 12.13
N VAL A 960 0.53 49.67 12.13
CA VAL A 960 -0.71 49.62 11.35
C VAL A 960 -0.45 49.59 9.84
N GLU A 961 0.56 50.31 9.37
CA GLU A 961 0.99 50.29 7.97
C GLU A 961 1.56 48.91 7.57
N LEU A 962 2.41 48.33 8.43
CA LEU A 962 2.99 47.01 8.19
C LEU A 962 1.94 45.91 8.19
N ILE A 963 0.94 45.97 9.08
CA ILE A 963 -0.18 45.02 9.10
C ILE A 963 -1.00 45.13 7.81
N ARG A 964 -1.31 46.34 7.35
CA ARG A 964 -2.03 46.55 6.09
C ARG A 964 -1.27 45.93 4.92
N ASP A 965 0.01 46.24 4.79
CA ASP A 965 0.82 45.85 3.63
C ASP A 965 1.15 44.36 3.62
N ARG A 966 1.47 43.77 4.78
CA ARG A 966 1.87 42.35 4.87
C ARG A 966 0.71 41.39 4.65
N PHE A 967 -0.49 41.77 5.08
CA PHE A 967 -1.69 40.94 4.96
C PHE A 967 -2.64 41.41 3.85
N ASN A 968 -2.27 42.47 3.11
CA ASN A 968 -3.06 43.05 2.04
C ASN A 968 -4.50 43.41 2.46
N TYR A 969 -4.62 44.04 3.64
CA TYR A 969 -5.90 44.51 4.14
C TYR A 969 -6.27 45.88 3.55
N TYR A 970 -7.58 46.16 3.51
CA TYR A 970 -8.10 47.41 2.97
C TYR A 970 -7.71 48.60 3.85
N TYR A 971 -7.85 48.45 5.16
CA TYR A 971 -7.55 49.49 6.13
C TYR A 971 -7.21 48.90 7.50
N VAL A 972 -6.27 49.54 8.20
CA VAL A 972 -5.96 49.27 9.61
C VAL A 972 -5.93 50.58 10.40
N GLY A 973 -6.57 50.59 11.57
CA GLY A 973 -6.63 51.72 12.48
C GLY A 973 -6.33 51.32 13.92
N TRP A 974 -5.67 52.19 14.66
CA TRP A 974 -5.46 52.03 16.10
C TRP A 974 -6.13 53.17 16.85
N PHE A 975 -7.04 52.80 17.75
CA PHE A 975 -7.80 53.71 18.58
C PHE A 975 -7.36 53.59 20.04
N VAL A 976 -7.24 54.72 20.73
CA VAL A 976 -6.88 54.80 22.15
C VAL A 976 -8.01 55.41 22.97
N PRO A 977 -8.20 54.99 24.23
CA PRO A 977 -9.16 55.63 25.11
C PRO A 977 -8.73 57.07 25.43
N ASP A 978 -9.72 57.96 25.55
CA ASP A 978 -9.57 59.33 26.06
C ASP A 978 -9.39 59.34 27.59
N GLU A 979 -8.90 60.44 28.18
CA GLU A 979 -8.63 60.58 29.63
C GLU A 979 -9.89 60.38 30.48
N ASP A 980 -11.07 60.75 29.96
CA ASP A 980 -12.37 60.56 30.62
C ASP A 980 -12.96 59.14 30.43
N GLY A 981 -12.31 58.27 29.66
CA GLY A 981 -12.76 56.89 29.42
C GLY A 981 -14.09 56.76 28.68
N LYS A 982 -14.55 57.81 28.00
CA LYS A 982 -15.84 57.86 27.29
C LYS A 982 -15.72 57.60 25.78
N TRP A 983 -14.59 57.96 25.18
CA TRP A 983 -14.38 57.92 23.73
C TRP A 983 -13.11 57.13 23.38
N MET A 984 -13.16 56.43 22.25
CA MET A 984 -12.00 55.87 21.55
C MET A 984 -11.58 56.84 20.44
N ARG A 985 -10.41 57.46 20.57
CA ARG A 985 -9.84 58.40 19.60
C ARG A 985 -8.89 57.67 18.66
N LEU A 986 -8.98 57.94 17.34
CA LEU A 986 -8.01 57.40 16.38
C LEU A 986 -6.62 58.02 16.63
N ALA A 987 -5.64 57.17 16.95
CA ALA A 987 -4.26 57.58 17.23
C ALA A 987 -3.31 57.28 16.06
N ALA A 988 -3.55 56.20 15.33
CA ALA A 988 -2.86 55.88 14.07
C ALA A 988 -3.86 55.23 13.10
N GLY A 989 -3.69 55.43 11.80
CA GLY A 989 -4.56 54.81 10.80
C GLY A 989 -3.93 54.88 9.42
N THR A 990 -4.18 53.86 8.62
CA THR A 990 -3.45 53.67 7.37
C THR A 990 -3.99 54.49 6.20
N GLY A 991 -3.09 54.89 5.31
CA GLY A 991 -3.44 55.55 4.04
C GLY A 991 -4.06 56.95 4.19
N GLU A 992 -4.63 57.46 3.09
CA GLU A 992 -5.28 58.77 3.05
C GLU A 992 -6.53 58.87 3.97
N PRO A 993 -7.42 57.84 4.07
CA PRO A 993 -8.52 57.86 5.02
C PRO A 993 -8.06 58.00 6.48
N GLY A 994 -7.00 57.27 6.88
CA GLY A 994 -6.44 57.33 8.24
C GLY A 994 -5.92 58.72 8.61
N ARG A 995 -5.20 59.37 7.69
CA ARG A 995 -4.66 60.73 7.87
C ARG A 995 -5.78 61.76 8.08
N ILE A 996 -6.78 61.76 7.19
CA ILE A 996 -7.92 62.68 7.26
C ILE A 996 -8.71 62.49 8.56
N MET A 997 -8.93 61.24 8.98
CA MET A 997 -9.64 60.94 10.23
C MET A 997 -8.86 61.40 11.46
N LYS A 998 -7.53 61.22 11.49
CA LYS A 998 -6.68 61.66 12.60
C LYS A 998 -6.66 63.18 12.72
N GLU A 999 -6.49 63.91 11.62
CA GLU A 999 -6.51 65.38 11.60
C GLU A 999 -7.86 65.97 12.04
N ARG A 1000 -8.97 65.28 11.75
CA ARG A 1000 -10.31 65.66 12.19
C ARG A 1000 -10.65 65.27 13.63
N GLY A 1001 -9.72 64.64 14.35
CA GLY A 1001 -9.95 64.17 15.72
C GLY A 1001 -11.04 63.11 15.81
N HIS A 1002 -11.09 62.18 14.86
CA HIS A 1002 -12.12 61.14 14.80
C HIS A 1002 -12.18 60.34 16.11
N ARG A 1003 -13.39 60.25 16.66
CA ARG A 1003 -13.68 59.60 17.95
C ARG A 1003 -14.96 58.77 17.87
N LEU A 1004 -14.94 57.63 18.56
CA LEU A 1004 -16.04 56.66 18.62
C LEU A 1004 -16.44 56.43 20.08
N GLU A 1005 -17.74 56.36 20.38
CA GLU A 1005 -18.21 56.20 21.76
C GLU A 1005 -17.96 54.77 22.26
N ILE A 1006 -17.41 54.63 23.47
CA ILE A 1006 -17.22 53.32 24.10
C ILE A 1006 -18.60 52.75 24.48
N GLY A 1007 -18.91 51.54 24.00
CA GLY A 1007 -20.24 50.92 24.15
C GLY A 1007 -21.29 51.42 23.16
N GLY A 1008 -20.92 52.30 22.22
CA GLY A 1008 -21.78 52.75 21.13
C GLY A 1008 -22.00 51.72 20.02
N GLN A 1009 -22.57 52.15 18.89
CA GLN A 1009 -22.92 51.27 17.75
C GLN A 1009 -21.74 50.93 16.82
N SER A 1010 -20.50 51.33 17.14
CA SER A 1010 -19.32 50.97 16.34
C SER A 1010 -18.68 49.68 16.84
N MET A 1011 -18.05 48.92 15.93
CA MET A 1011 -17.32 47.70 16.28
C MET A 1011 -16.17 47.98 17.25
N VAL A 1012 -15.42 49.05 17.01
CA VAL A 1012 -14.35 49.55 17.89
C VAL A 1012 -14.88 49.91 19.29
N GLY A 1013 -16.00 50.63 19.36
CA GLY A 1013 -16.63 51.04 20.62
C GLY A 1013 -17.16 49.85 21.41
N TRP A 1014 -17.72 48.86 20.72
CA TRP A 1014 -18.19 47.61 21.33
C TRP A 1014 -17.03 46.78 21.88
N ALA A 1015 -15.95 46.61 21.09
CA ALA A 1015 -14.77 45.85 21.48
C ALA A 1015 -14.07 46.47 22.69
N ALA A 1016 -14.00 47.80 22.75
CA ALA A 1016 -13.49 48.54 23.91
C ALA A 1016 -14.31 48.30 25.19
N ALA A 1017 -15.65 48.36 25.10
CA ALA A 1017 -16.53 48.19 26.26
C ALA A 1017 -16.53 46.74 26.80
N HIS A 1018 -16.53 45.75 25.90
CA HIS A 1018 -16.63 44.34 26.27
C HIS A 1018 -15.27 43.66 26.46
N ARG A 1019 -14.17 44.32 26.07
CA ARG A 1019 -12.81 43.79 26.13
C ARG A 1019 -12.68 42.44 25.42
N ARG A 1020 -13.40 42.29 24.29
CA ARG A 1020 -13.40 41.10 23.44
C ARG A 1020 -13.35 41.50 21.98
N ALA A 1021 -12.71 40.66 21.16
CA ALA A 1021 -12.72 40.79 19.72
C ALA A 1021 -14.17 40.76 19.18
N ARG A 1022 -14.43 41.55 18.14
CA ARG A 1022 -15.71 41.56 17.42
C ARG A 1022 -15.44 41.50 15.92
N ILE A 1023 -16.18 40.65 15.21
CA ILE A 1023 -16.04 40.44 13.77
C ILE A 1023 -17.40 40.63 13.12
N ALA A 1024 -17.38 41.23 11.93
CA ALA A 1024 -18.50 41.25 10.99
C ALA A 1024 -18.00 40.65 9.67
N LEU A 1025 -18.53 39.47 9.32
CA LEU A 1025 -18.16 38.76 8.08
C LEU A 1025 -18.80 39.37 6.83
N ASP A 1026 -19.98 39.99 6.96
CA ASP A 1026 -20.49 40.91 5.95
C ASP A 1026 -21.12 42.13 6.63
N VAL A 1027 -20.47 43.30 6.49
CA VAL A 1027 -20.87 44.56 7.13
C VAL A 1027 -22.20 45.10 6.59
N GLY A 1028 -22.73 44.53 5.50
CA GLY A 1028 -24.06 44.85 4.95
C GLY A 1028 -25.25 44.26 5.73
N LEU A 1029 -25.04 43.25 6.57
CA LEU A 1029 -26.12 42.47 7.21
C LEU A 1029 -26.19 42.59 8.75
N GLU A 1030 -25.20 43.21 9.41
CA GLU A 1030 -25.13 43.28 10.88
C GLU A 1030 -25.66 44.60 11.51
N PRO A 1031 -26.26 44.57 12.73
CA PRO A 1031 -26.90 45.74 13.36
C PRO A 1031 -25.95 46.75 14.03
N VAL A 1032 -24.69 46.37 14.31
CA VAL A 1032 -23.71 47.19 15.04
C VAL A 1032 -22.71 47.75 14.04
N ARG A 1033 -23.08 48.86 13.39
CA ARG A 1033 -22.26 49.50 12.35
C ARG A 1033 -22.19 51.01 12.55
N PHE A 1034 -20.99 51.55 12.43
CA PHE A 1034 -20.76 52.96 12.12
C PHE A 1034 -20.32 53.07 10.66
N ALA A 1035 -21.19 53.54 9.77
CA ALA A 1035 -20.85 53.68 8.35
C ALA A 1035 -19.93 54.89 8.14
N ASN A 1036 -18.63 54.63 7.93
CA ASN A 1036 -17.66 55.67 7.67
C ASN A 1036 -17.63 56.03 6.17
N PRO A 1037 -17.99 57.28 5.77
CA PRO A 1037 -17.98 57.67 4.37
C PRO A 1037 -16.60 57.61 3.68
N LEU A 1038 -15.51 57.58 4.47
CA LEU A 1038 -14.14 57.51 3.95
C LEU A 1038 -13.67 56.07 3.67
N LEU A 1039 -14.43 55.04 4.06
CA LEU A 1039 -14.12 53.63 3.84
C LEU A 1039 -15.34 52.91 3.21
N PRO A 1040 -15.71 53.26 1.96
CA PRO A 1040 -16.94 52.76 1.34
C PRO A 1040 -16.87 51.29 0.89
N LEU A 1041 -15.66 50.73 0.72
CA LEU A 1041 -15.46 49.38 0.21
C LEU A 1041 -15.42 48.30 1.30
N THR A 1042 -15.58 48.67 2.57
CA THR A 1042 -15.54 47.71 3.68
C THR A 1042 -16.68 46.69 3.57
N ARG A 1043 -16.31 45.43 3.35
CA ARG A 1043 -17.21 44.28 3.29
C ARG A 1043 -17.08 43.38 4.50
N SER A 1044 -15.92 43.30 5.13
CA SER A 1044 -15.73 42.66 6.45
C SER A 1044 -14.83 43.49 7.34
N GLU A 1045 -15.05 43.43 8.65
CA GLU A 1045 -14.35 44.24 9.67
C GLU A 1045 -14.11 43.42 10.93
N ILE A 1046 -12.95 43.62 11.57
CA ILE A 1046 -12.59 43.04 12.86
C ILE A 1046 -11.98 44.10 13.78
N ALA A 1047 -12.53 44.20 15.00
CA ALA A 1047 -12.05 45.08 16.04
C ALA A 1047 -11.47 44.24 17.19
N LEU A 1048 -10.17 44.43 17.46
CA LEU A 1048 -9.37 43.65 18.41
C LEU A 1048 -8.97 44.52 19.61
N PRO A 1049 -9.42 44.22 20.83
CA PRO A 1049 -8.97 44.94 22.02
C PRO A 1049 -7.51 44.62 22.32
N MET A 1050 -6.74 45.66 22.65
CA MET A 1050 -5.34 45.58 23.06
C MET A 1050 -5.29 45.76 24.58
N ILE A 1051 -4.96 44.70 25.32
CA ILE A 1051 -5.04 44.68 26.78
C ILE A 1051 -3.70 44.29 27.39
N VAL A 1052 -3.17 45.10 28.30
CA VAL A 1052 -1.93 44.81 29.04
C VAL A 1052 -2.23 44.89 30.53
N ARG A 1053 -1.92 43.82 31.28
CA ARG A 1053 -2.13 43.75 32.74
C ARG A 1053 -3.56 44.14 33.20
N GLY A 1054 -4.56 43.86 32.38
CA GLY A 1054 -5.98 44.15 32.67
C GLY A 1054 -6.43 45.57 32.30
N GLU A 1055 -5.57 46.40 31.72
CA GLU A 1055 -5.88 47.74 31.24
C GLU A 1055 -6.02 47.75 29.71
N LEU A 1056 -7.04 48.43 29.19
CA LEU A 1056 -7.26 48.59 27.75
C LEU A 1056 -6.34 49.70 27.25
N VAL A 1057 -5.30 49.35 26.49
CA VAL A 1057 -4.37 50.33 25.92
C VAL A 1057 -4.82 50.84 24.54
N GLY A 1058 -5.73 50.11 23.88
CA GLY A 1058 -6.36 50.54 22.64
C GLY A 1058 -7.21 49.46 21.99
N VAL A 1059 -7.72 49.74 20.80
CA VAL A 1059 -8.40 48.79 19.92
C VAL A 1059 -7.81 48.91 18.53
N LEU A 1060 -7.42 47.77 17.95
CA LEU A 1060 -6.97 47.65 16.58
C LEU A 1060 -8.16 47.29 15.68
N ASP A 1061 -8.45 48.14 14.71
CA ASP A 1061 -9.52 47.98 13.73
C ASP A 1061 -8.91 47.54 12.38
N ILE A 1062 -9.39 46.46 11.80
CA ILE A 1062 -8.89 45.91 10.53
C ILE A 1062 -10.09 45.66 9.60
N GLN A 1063 -10.01 46.15 8.36
CA GLN A 1063 -11.09 46.10 7.39
C GLN A 1063 -10.63 45.46 6.08
N SER A 1064 -11.55 44.79 5.38
CA SER A 1064 -11.32 44.12 4.10
C SER A 1064 -12.42 44.43 3.08
N GLU A 1065 -12.03 44.48 1.80
CA GLU A 1065 -12.96 44.62 0.67
C GLU A 1065 -13.68 43.31 0.31
N GLN A 1066 -13.22 42.17 0.86
CA GLN A 1066 -13.84 40.87 0.63
C GLN A 1066 -14.87 40.53 1.72
N PRO A 1067 -16.03 39.97 1.37
CA PRO A 1067 -16.92 39.36 2.35
C PRO A 1067 -16.26 38.09 2.94
N ALA A 1068 -16.53 37.81 4.21
CA ALA A 1068 -16.03 36.68 4.98
C ALA A 1068 -14.51 36.51 4.93
N ALA A 1069 -13.76 37.61 4.94
CA ALA A 1069 -12.30 37.58 4.81
C ALA A 1069 -11.56 37.02 6.03
N PHE A 1070 -12.22 36.90 7.19
CA PHE A 1070 -11.61 36.48 8.45
C PHE A 1070 -12.25 35.17 8.91
N THR A 1071 -11.43 34.13 9.15
CA THR A 1071 -11.88 32.88 9.81
C THR A 1071 -11.70 32.96 11.33
N GLU A 1072 -12.22 31.97 12.06
CA GLU A 1072 -12.12 31.96 13.52
C GLU A 1072 -10.66 31.81 14.01
N GLU A 1073 -9.82 31.15 13.21
CA GLU A 1073 -8.38 31.02 13.41
C GLU A 1073 -7.63 32.33 13.10
N ASP A 1074 -8.05 33.07 12.06
CA ASP A 1074 -7.47 34.37 11.72
C ASP A 1074 -7.63 35.34 12.91
N ILE A 1075 -8.77 35.30 13.62
CA ILE A 1075 -9.01 36.09 14.83
C ILE A 1075 -7.98 35.77 15.90
N GLN A 1076 -7.71 34.50 16.16
CA GLN A 1076 -6.79 34.10 17.22
C GLN A 1076 -5.36 34.57 16.90
N ALA A 1077 -4.93 34.40 15.65
CA ALA A 1077 -3.62 34.86 15.21
C ALA A 1077 -3.49 36.39 15.28
N LEU A 1078 -4.50 37.13 14.82
CA LEU A 1078 -4.52 38.59 14.86
C LEU A 1078 -4.65 39.13 16.29
N GLN A 1079 -5.40 38.46 17.18
CA GLN A 1079 -5.50 38.83 18.59
C GLN A 1079 -4.16 38.63 19.30
N VAL A 1080 -3.45 37.53 19.05
CA VAL A 1080 -2.10 37.31 19.59
C VAL A 1080 -1.17 38.42 19.12
N MET A 1081 -1.26 38.83 17.85
CA MET A 1081 -0.49 39.95 17.33
C MET A 1081 -0.85 41.27 18.03
N ALA A 1082 -2.15 41.55 18.20
CA ALA A 1082 -2.64 42.74 18.91
C ALA A 1082 -2.14 42.79 20.37
N ASP A 1083 -2.11 41.66 21.07
CA ASP A 1083 -1.62 41.55 22.45
C ASP A 1083 -0.10 41.79 22.53
N GLN A 1084 0.67 41.32 21.54
CA GLN A 1084 2.11 41.59 21.44
C GLN A 1084 2.39 43.06 21.16
N LEU A 1085 1.65 43.67 20.24
CA LEU A 1085 1.74 45.11 19.94
C LEU A 1085 1.37 45.95 21.17
N ALA A 1086 0.36 45.54 21.92
CA ALA A 1086 -0.03 46.18 23.17
C ALA A 1086 1.13 46.18 24.18
N THR A 1087 1.79 45.03 24.33
CA THR A 1087 2.94 44.87 25.23
C THR A 1087 4.14 45.70 24.77
N ALA A 1088 4.45 45.69 23.47
CA ALA A 1088 5.55 46.47 22.89
C ALA A 1088 5.31 47.98 23.06
N TRP A 1089 4.10 48.44 22.78
CA TRP A 1089 3.70 49.84 22.98
C TRP A 1089 3.81 50.27 24.45
N GLN A 1090 3.35 49.43 25.38
CA GLN A 1090 3.47 49.72 26.82
C GLN A 1090 4.93 49.82 27.26
N ASN A 1091 5.80 48.95 26.74
CA ASN A 1091 7.24 49.00 27.01
C ASN A 1091 7.89 50.27 26.45
N ALA A 1092 7.56 50.66 25.21
CA ALA A 1092 8.03 51.90 24.60
C ALA A 1092 7.60 53.13 25.41
N ARG A 1093 6.34 53.17 25.86
CA ARG A 1093 5.82 54.24 26.72
C ARG A 1093 6.56 54.33 28.06
N LEU A 1094 6.78 53.20 28.73
CA LEU A 1094 7.51 53.15 30.00
C LEU A 1094 8.97 53.58 29.83
N TYR A 1095 9.60 53.19 28.72
CA TYR A 1095 10.97 53.60 28.41
C TYR A 1095 11.08 55.11 28.18
N ALA A 1096 10.16 55.69 27.39
CA ALA A 1096 10.10 57.13 27.16
C ALA A 1096 9.95 57.91 28.47
N GLN A 1097 9.03 57.47 29.35
CA GLN A 1097 8.84 58.07 30.67
C GLN A 1097 10.11 57.99 31.55
N ALA A 1098 10.78 56.84 31.57
CA ALA A 1098 12.02 56.66 32.32
C ALA A 1098 13.15 57.56 31.79
N GLN A 1099 13.23 57.74 30.47
CA GLN A 1099 14.22 58.60 29.83
C GLN A 1099 13.99 60.08 30.16
N ASP A 1100 12.73 60.54 30.17
CA ASP A 1100 12.41 61.91 30.53
C ASP A 1100 12.70 62.21 32.01
N GLN A 1101 12.36 61.28 32.91
CA GLN A 1101 12.76 61.38 34.32
C GLN A 1101 14.29 61.41 34.51
N ALA A 1102 15.03 60.60 33.77
CA ALA A 1102 16.49 60.60 33.81
C ALA A 1102 17.10 61.92 33.30
N ARG A 1103 16.52 62.52 32.26
CA ARG A 1103 16.93 63.85 31.75
C ARG A 1103 16.67 64.95 32.76
N GLU A 1104 15.53 64.92 33.45
CA GLU A 1104 15.18 65.87 34.51
C GLU A 1104 16.19 65.79 35.66
N LEU A 1105 16.47 64.58 36.15
CA LEU A 1105 17.45 64.35 37.22
C LEU A 1105 18.88 64.76 36.82
N THR A 1106 19.30 64.48 35.59
CA THR A 1106 20.63 64.87 35.08
C THR A 1106 20.77 66.40 35.01
N THR A 1107 19.69 67.08 34.63
CA THR A 1107 19.64 68.54 34.58
C THR A 1107 19.76 69.15 35.97
N LEU A 1108 19.01 68.62 36.96
CA LEU A 1108 19.11 69.02 38.36
C LEU A 1108 20.51 68.78 38.94
N HIS A 1109 21.10 67.61 38.68
CA HIS A 1109 22.45 67.28 39.16
C HIS A 1109 23.53 68.18 38.54
N ARG A 1110 23.42 68.52 37.25
CA ARG A 1110 24.34 69.46 36.58
C ARG A 1110 24.30 70.84 37.23
N LEU A 1111 23.09 71.38 37.48
CA LEU A 1111 22.90 72.66 38.18
C LEU A 1111 23.52 72.61 39.59
N SER A 1112 23.30 71.53 40.34
CA SER A 1112 23.89 71.33 41.67
C SER A 1112 25.42 71.31 41.67
N MET A 1113 26.05 70.73 40.64
CA MET A 1113 27.51 70.66 40.51
C MET A 1113 28.14 71.98 40.05
N GLU A 1114 27.44 72.75 39.21
CA GLU A 1114 27.85 74.13 38.88
C GLU A 1114 27.85 75.03 40.13
N PHE A 1115 26.83 74.91 41.00
CA PHE A 1115 26.80 75.63 42.28
C PHE A 1115 27.94 75.25 43.23
N SER A 1116 28.38 73.98 43.21
CA SER A 1116 29.42 73.49 44.12
C SER A 1116 30.85 73.87 43.72
N ARG A 1117 31.06 74.46 42.54
CA ARG A 1117 32.40 74.82 42.01
C ARG A 1117 32.83 76.26 42.29
N SER A 1118 31.94 77.16 42.69
CA SER A 1118 32.32 78.51 43.10
C SER A 1118 32.83 78.49 44.54
N LEU A 1119 34.01 79.06 44.79
CA LEU A 1119 34.61 79.21 46.13
C LEU A 1119 34.28 80.57 46.77
N ASN A 1120 33.49 81.40 46.08
CA ASN A 1120 33.08 82.72 46.56
C ASN A 1120 31.65 82.65 47.10
N LEU A 1121 31.52 82.68 48.43
CA LEU A 1121 30.22 82.58 49.13
C LEU A 1121 29.19 83.60 48.63
N VAL A 1122 29.62 84.81 48.24
CA VAL A 1122 28.71 85.85 47.74
C VAL A 1122 28.15 85.49 46.37
N GLU A 1123 29.00 85.02 45.44
CA GLU A 1123 28.58 84.58 44.11
C GLU A 1123 27.67 83.35 44.18
N ILE A 1124 27.92 82.43 45.12
CA ILE A 1124 27.03 81.28 45.36
C ILE A 1124 25.66 81.76 45.83
N LEU A 1125 25.61 82.65 46.83
CA LEU A 1125 24.36 83.14 47.38
C LEU A 1125 23.55 83.96 46.36
N GLU A 1126 24.22 84.72 45.48
CA GLU A 1126 23.56 85.46 44.40
C GLU A 1126 23.02 84.52 43.32
N ALA A 1127 23.79 83.48 42.95
CA ALA A 1127 23.32 82.45 42.04
C ALA A 1127 22.14 81.65 42.60
N VAL A 1128 22.14 81.38 43.91
CA VAL A 1128 21.02 80.76 44.62
C VAL A 1128 19.80 81.69 44.61
N CYS A 1129 19.95 82.98 44.96
CA CYS A 1129 18.83 83.93 44.89
C CYS A 1129 18.20 84.00 43.49
N ARG A 1130 19.02 83.98 42.43
CA ARG A 1130 18.56 83.90 41.04
C ARG A 1130 17.78 82.63 40.76
N ALA A 1131 18.34 81.47 41.12
CA ALA A 1131 17.69 80.18 40.89
C ALA A 1131 16.32 80.10 41.60
N TYR A 1132 16.21 80.65 42.81
CA TYR A 1132 14.93 80.69 43.54
C TYR A 1132 13.89 81.59 42.86
N VAL A 1133 14.29 82.73 42.28
CA VAL A 1133 13.39 83.59 41.48
C VAL A 1133 12.91 82.86 40.22
N GLU A 1134 13.81 82.21 39.49
CA GLU A 1134 13.48 81.50 38.25
C GLU A 1134 12.59 80.27 38.50
N VAL A 1135 12.88 79.50 39.56
CA VAL A 1135 12.15 78.26 39.87
C VAL A 1135 10.81 78.52 40.56
N LEU A 1136 10.74 79.47 41.49
CA LEU A 1136 9.52 79.76 42.26
C LEU A 1136 8.66 80.87 41.65
N GLY A 1137 9.15 81.56 40.61
CA GLY A 1137 8.45 82.69 39.99
C GLY A 1137 8.28 83.90 40.92
N ALA A 1138 9.16 84.08 41.91
CA ALA A 1138 9.09 85.17 42.87
C ALA A 1138 9.62 86.50 42.27
N ASP A 1139 9.05 87.64 42.67
CA ASP A 1139 9.49 88.96 42.16
C ASP A 1139 10.91 89.37 42.63
N HIS A 1140 11.35 88.83 43.77
CA HIS A 1140 12.65 89.10 44.38
C HIS A 1140 13.06 88.01 45.38
N SER A 1141 14.35 87.70 45.44
CA SER A 1141 14.98 86.86 46.46
C SER A 1141 16.23 87.54 47.03
N GLY A 1142 16.46 87.42 48.34
CA GLY A 1142 17.63 87.96 49.02
C GLY A 1142 18.19 86.99 50.05
N ALA A 1143 19.51 86.91 50.14
CA ALA A 1143 20.23 86.10 51.12
C ALA A 1143 20.82 87.00 52.21
N VAL A 1144 20.52 86.67 53.46
CA VAL A 1144 20.97 87.43 54.63
C VAL A 1144 21.96 86.58 55.41
N LEU A 1145 23.16 87.09 55.63
CA LEU A 1145 24.12 86.46 56.53
C LEU A 1145 24.08 87.09 57.91
N TRP A 1146 24.10 86.21 58.90
CA TRP A 1146 24.07 86.56 60.30
C TRP A 1146 25.42 86.28 60.97
N GLU A 1147 25.89 87.22 61.77
CA GLU A 1147 27.10 87.07 62.57
C GLU A 1147 26.75 86.87 64.04
N LYS A 1148 27.31 85.83 64.67
CA LYS A 1148 26.99 85.44 66.05
C LYS A 1148 27.34 86.56 67.03
N GLY A 1149 26.35 87.09 67.74
CA GLY A 1149 26.51 88.15 68.76
C GLY A 1149 26.05 89.54 68.32
N ARG A 1150 25.50 89.69 67.11
CA ARG A 1150 24.79 90.92 66.68
C ARG A 1150 23.29 90.69 66.73
N ASP A 1151 22.51 91.77 66.64
CA ASP A 1151 21.04 91.74 66.72
C ASP A 1151 20.39 91.89 65.33
N TYR A 1152 21.24 91.98 64.29
CA TYR A 1152 20.86 92.18 62.89
C TYR A 1152 21.72 91.32 61.94
N GLY A 1153 21.10 90.88 60.85
CA GLY A 1153 21.76 90.23 59.71
C GLY A 1153 21.98 91.25 58.59
N VAL A 1154 22.92 90.97 57.68
CA VAL A 1154 23.19 91.82 56.52
C VAL A 1154 22.80 91.07 55.26
N VAL A 1155 22.04 91.72 54.38
CA VAL A 1155 21.76 91.18 53.05
C VAL A 1155 23.08 91.16 52.26
N VAL A 1156 23.54 89.97 51.89
CA VAL A 1156 24.82 89.79 51.18
C VAL A 1156 24.65 89.42 49.72
N ALA A 1157 23.44 89.02 49.30
CA ALA A 1157 23.08 88.80 47.92
C ALA A 1157 21.60 89.11 47.70
N GLU A 1158 21.25 89.60 46.51
CA GLU A 1158 19.86 89.85 46.09
C GLU A 1158 19.70 89.60 44.59
N TYR A 1159 18.51 89.20 44.15
CA TYR A 1159 18.14 89.05 42.75
C TYR A 1159 16.61 89.20 42.55
N PRO A 1160 16.11 89.98 41.58
CA PRO A 1160 16.84 90.98 40.82
C PRO A 1160 17.33 92.09 41.77
N HIS A 1161 18.41 92.78 41.39
CA HIS A 1161 19.01 93.80 42.24
C HIS A 1161 18.04 94.96 42.49
N GLN A 1162 17.53 95.10 43.72
CA GLN A 1162 16.58 96.16 44.10
C GLN A 1162 17.18 97.19 45.07
N GLY A 1163 18.47 97.05 45.41
CA GLY A 1163 19.20 97.98 46.29
C GLY A 1163 19.13 97.59 47.77
N PHE A 1164 18.76 96.34 48.07
CA PHE A 1164 18.78 95.81 49.43
C PHE A 1164 20.15 95.27 49.83
N LEU A 1165 21.12 95.18 48.92
CA LEU A 1165 22.47 94.74 49.26
C LEU A 1165 23.09 95.63 50.37
N GLY A 1166 23.59 95.00 51.44
CA GLY A 1166 24.16 95.71 52.60
C GLY A 1166 23.13 96.24 53.61
N VAL A 1167 21.82 96.10 53.33
CA VAL A 1167 20.76 96.47 54.29
C VAL A 1167 20.80 95.56 55.51
N ARG A 1168 20.62 96.15 56.69
CA ARG A 1168 20.60 95.44 57.96
C ARG A 1168 19.17 95.04 58.31
N ILE A 1169 18.90 93.75 58.36
CA ILE A 1169 17.62 93.19 58.78
C ILE A 1169 17.72 92.83 60.26
N GLN A 1170 16.92 93.51 61.09
CA GLN A 1170 16.88 93.26 62.53
C GLN A 1170 16.15 91.94 62.83
N VAL A 1171 16.69 91.13 63.73
CA VAL A 1171 16.09 89.82 64.13
C VAL A 1171 14.99 89.96 65.19
N ASN A 1172 14.54 91.18 65.42
CA ASN A 1172 13.46 91.49 66.35
C ASN A 1172 12.06 91.39 65.73
N ASN A 1173 11.92 91.13 64.42
CA ASN A 1173 10.62 90.77 63.84
C ASN A 1173 10.30 89.29 64.12
N ALA A 1174 9.02 88.97 64.32
CA ALA A 1174 8.58 87.63 64.73
C ALA A 1174 8.90 86.54 63.67
N PHE A 1175 8.86 86.92 62.39
CA PHE A 1175 9.07 86.02 61.25
C PHE A 1175 10.51 85.50 61.18
N THR A 1176 11.49 86.40 61.24
CA THR A 1176 12.92 86.07 61.17
C THR A 1176 13.35 85.29 62.41
N ARG A 1177 12.83 85.62 63.60
CA ARG A 1177 13.14 84.86 64.82
C ARG A 1177 12.66 83.41 64.72
N GLN A 1178 11.44 83.19 64.22
CA GLN A 1178 10.87 81.85 64.11
C GLN A 1178 11.62 80.98 63.10
N VAL A 1179 11.99 81.52 61.93
CA VAL A 1179 12.84 80.81 60.94
C VAL A 1179 14.18 80.41 61.55
N MET A 1180 14.79 81.28 62.36
CA MET A 1180 16.10 80.99 62.99
C MET A 1180 16.02 79.98 64.13
N GLU A 1181 14.89 79.90 64.86
CA GLU A 1181 14.71 78.96 65.97
C GLU A 1181 14.29 77.56 65.48
N THR A 1182 13.44 77.47 64.44
CA THR A 1182 12.91 76.18 63.96
C THR A 1182 13.70 75.59 62.80
N GLY A 1183 14.37 76.43 62.00
CA GLY A 1183 15.00 76.00 60.75
C GLY A 1183 14.01 75.66 59.64
N GLU A 1184 12.72 75.91 59.84
CA GLU A 1184 11.66 75.63 58.86
C GLU A 1184 11.24 76.90 58.10
N PRO A 1185 10.92 76.80 56.80
CA PRO A 1185 10.46 77.95 56.02
C PRO A 1185 9.15 78.51 56.59
N GLN A 1186 9.08 79.85 56.70
CA GLN A 1186 7.88 80.57 57.13
C GLN A 1186 7.32 81.38 55.96
N TRP A 1187 6.01 81.60 55.97
CA TRP A 1187 5.29 82.38 54.95
C TRP A 1187 4.51 83.49 55.63
N ALA A 1188 4.58 84.70 55.07
CA ALA A 1188 3.75 85.83 55.46
C ALA A 1188 2.92 86.22 54.23
N TRP A 1189 1.60 86.30 54.40
CA TRP A 1189 0.65 86.66 53.35
C TRP A 1189 0.43 88.17 53.29
#